data_AF-A0ABD5BH08-F1
#
_entry.id   AF-A0ABD5BH08-F1
#
_cell.length_a   1.000
_cell.length_b   1.000
_cell.length_c   1.000
_cell.angle_alpha   90.00
_cell.angle_beta   90.00
_cell.angle_gamma   90.00
#
_symmetry.space_group_name_H-M   'P 1'
#
loop_
_entity.id
_entity.type
_entity.pdbx_description
1 polymer ?
#
loop_
_entity_poly.entity_id
_entity_poly.type
_entity_poly.pdbx_seq_one_letter_code
_entity_poly.pdbx_strand_id
1 'polypeptide(L)'
;MRLNNAVFAPPALSKEKDMGGFNYGGGKGDGTDWSSEKGDTPEPGGGSNGNGGRDSGNDNSQAGAFQRQMTAVLNDPAIKSMLADLQKRALRISPSAKVELVSVDARGLLSISLSGMRREQSLAVEMAFQSVRPRIKGDLISSFTTSEGTVNENTHYLGKVETGYRLGDYERGPSGNNGDANTVAENNVTFSAYSSVFQGKIPPGYWLNNNKVMTEVVIEYEINGGGKGDSRTGYRKTTVEVPSLTRAYQQWQQMLKDVAEEQRKAEEARKAEEAGKAEEARKAEEARKAEEARKAEEARKAEEARKAEEARKVEAARKALFAKAGILDAPAYSPEKLKAANAALAAAGAMVLNRAPAMLQTSMVGQGVMTTTSELAGWAASASWRAAYEVGSIRAGTAVAAGSVLGAFALGFYPTEVGAGSDRVPGRDVNLFALQASLAAAGRATIQPGMTSVDLPVRGFITTDDDGRQSVNFVRTGVGGVSPSVPVFRPVRDELTGLDKITLPAMAGVPARTILINPVPTGPAAPPHTGNGSPGPKSPVHTGTGIRQADSIVVTTFPADVVQDLQDFILWQPDATEIGVEAIYVMVSKPYGETNARGKYSGREYNTNKAGGPIQNLDWKGASIDRAGVDKVKLHTGRFTESDANKVMIGRLEKILKGELPPTDTDRRFYTHEIRELERYRNLGIRDGSVPDNQGEVWNNTHTATLEDYQLGNSEALLYTQEALDAAEQQELRMLK
;
A
#
# COMPACT_ATOMS: atom_id res chain seq x y z
N MET A 1 18.03 -3.92 32.91
CA MET A 1 17.90 -5.39 33.00
C MET A 1 17.71 -5.95 31.59
N ARG A 2 18.62 -6.84 31.17
CA ARG A 2 18.58 -7.80 30.05
C ARG A 2 18.35 -7.33 28.59
N LEU A 3 19.49 -7.28 27.90
CA LEU A 3 19.82 -7.70 26.52
C LEU A 3 18.78 -8.53 25.74
N ASN A 4 18.66 -8.26 24.43
CA ASN A 4 18.70 -9.30 23.40
C ASN A 4 19.15 -8.75 22.03
N ASN A 5 20.22 -9.36 21.51
CA ASN A 5 20.72 -9.28 20.13
C ASN A 5 19.81 -10.08 19.19
N ALA A 6 19.63 -9.62 17.96
CA ALA A 6 19.20 -10.47 16.84
C ALA A 6 20.00 -10.13 15.57
N VAL A 7 20.73 -11.15 15.12
CA VAL A 7 21.57 -11.22 13.92
C VAL A 7 20.67 -11.47 12.70
N PHE A 8 20.90 -10.72 11.61
CA PHE A 8 20.28 -10.95 10.31
C PHE A 8 21.06 -12.01 9.52
N ALA A 9 20.35 -13.03 9.03
CA ALA A 9 20.78 -13.94 7.98
C ALA A 9 19.67 -14.02 6.92
N PRO A 10 19.96 -13.90 5.61
CA PRO A 10 19.00 -14.20 4.54
C PRO A 10 19.29 -15.56 3.86
N PRO A 11 18.26 -16.34 3.47
CA PRO A 11 18.42 -17.49 2.59
C PRO A 11 17.99 -17.22 1.13
N ALA A 12 18.82 -17.73 0.21
CA ALA A 12 18.56 -18.41 -1.07
C ALA A 12 17.42 -17.97 -2.03
N LEU A 13 17.85 -17.31 -3.11
CA LEU A 13 17.73 -17.70 -4.54
C LEU A 13 16.66 -18.72 -4.98
N SER A 14 15.77 -18.30 -5.90
CA SER A 14 15.51 -19.04 -7.15
C SER A 14 14.79 -18.20 -8.23
N LYS A 15 15.16 -18.49 -9.49
CA LYS A 15 14.50 -18.24 -10.80
C LYS A 15 14.95 -17.03 -11.64
N GLU A 16 15.62 -17.37 -12.75
CA GLU A 16 15.32 -17.01 -14.15
C GLU A 16 16.22 -17.92 -15.03
N LYS A 17 15.73 -18.95 -15.72
CA LYS A 17 15.13 -18.97 -17.07
C LYS A 17 15.81 -18.04 -18.08
N ASP A 18 16.74 -18.61 -18.85
CA ASP A 18 16.75 -18.37 -20.30
C ASP A 18 17.49 -19.47 -21.08
N MET A 19 17.19 -19.52 -22.38
CA MET A 19 17.79 -20.30 -23.48
C MET A 19 17.09 -21.60 -23.90
N GLY A 20 16.35 -21.46 -25.01
CA GLY A 20 16.04 -22.52 -25.95
C GLY A 20 17.24 -22.84 -26.84
N GLY A 21 17.20 -24.04 -27.42
CA GLY A 21 18.21 -24.53 -28.37
C GLY A 21 18.04 -26.02 -28.60
N PHE A 22 17.22 -26.37 -29.59
CA PHE A 22 17.11 -27.72 -30.15
C PHE A 22 18.48 -28.21 -30.63
N ASN A 23 18.88 -29.43 -30.25
CA ASN A 23 20.02 -30.12 -30.83
C ASN A 23 19.63 -31.57 -31.19
N TYR A 24 19.58 -31.85 -32.49
CA TYR A 24 19.47 -33.20 -33.06
C TYR A 24 20.89 -33.71 -33.33
N GLY A 25 21.21 -34.92 -32.87
CA GLY A 25 22.28 -35.71 -33.49
C GLY A 25 23.24 -36.42 -32.52
N GLY A 26 23.23 -37.75 -32.59
CA GLY A 26 24.42 -38.57 -32.37
C GLY A 26 24.52 -39.24 -31.00
N GLY A 27 23.96 -40.44 -30.87
CA GLY A 27 24.17 -41.32 -29.72
C GLY A 27 24.08 -42.80 -30.09
N LYS A 28 25.28 -43.41 -30.21
CA LYS A 28 25.70 -44.82 -30.27
C LYS A 28 24.65 -45.95 -30.21
N GLY A 29 24.79 -46.86 -31.17
CA GLY A 29 24.03 -48.09 -31.33
C GLY A 29 24.20 -49.10 -30.20
N ASP A 30 23.11 -49.83 -29.99
CA ASP A 30 22.98 -51.01 -29.14
C ASP A 30 23.16 -52.27 -30.01
N GLY A 31 24.26 -52.96 -29.74
CA GLY A 31 24.72 -54.12 -30.50
C GLY A 31 23.70 -55.25 -30.55
N THR A 32 23.36 -55.66 -31.77
CA THR A 32 22.71 -56.93 -32.05
C THR A 32 23.78 -58.01 -32.20
N ASP A 33 23.94 -58.84 -31.17
CA ASP A 33 24.56 -60.17 -31.30
C ASP A 33 23.47 -61.17 -31.69
N TRP A 34 23.43 -61.55 -32.97
CA TRP A 34 22.86 -62.84 -33.35
C TRP A 34 23.99 -63.72 -33.83
N SER A 35 24.69 -64.30 -32.85
CA SER A 35 25.72 -65.29 -33.06
C SER A 35 25.11 -66.57 -33.62
N SER A 36 25.73 -67.01 -34.70
CA SER A 36 25.85 -68.40 -35.10
C SER A 36 26.16 -69.31 -33.90
N GLU A 37 25.34 -70.33 -33.67
CA GLU A 37 25.78 -71.56 -33.02
C GLU A 37 25.35 -72.76 -33.88
N LYS A 38 26.36 -73.31 -34.57
CA LYS A 38 26.45 -74.76 -34.79
C LYS A 38 26.58 -75.41 -33.41
N GLY A 39 25.69 -76.33 -33.10
CA GLY A 39 25.87 -77.30 -32.02
C GLY A 39 25.88 -78.69 -32.64
N ASP A 40 27.06 -79.31 -32.63
CA ASP A 40 27.28 -80.69 -33.05
C ASP A 40 26.51 -81.70 -32.18
N THR A 41 26.17 -82.81 -32.82
CA THR A 41 25.50 -84.04 -32.35
C THR A 41 25.86 -84.52 -30.93
N PRO A 42 24.97 -85.27 -30.26
CA PRO A 42 25.03 -86.72 -30.38
C PRO A 42 23.66 -87.33 -30.66
N GLU A 43 23.50 -87.98 -31.81
CA GLU A 43 22.47 -89.01 -31.96
C GLU A 43 22.99 -90.28 -31.28
N PRO A 44 22.25 -90.80 -30.28
CA PRO A 44 22.16 -92.24 -30.17
C PRO A 44 20.71 -92.69 -29.99
N GLY A 45 20.35 -93.71 -30.79
CA GLY A 45 19.59 -94.85 -30.28
C GLY A 45 18.09 -94.81 -30.51
N GLY A 46 17.70 -95.19 -31.74
CA GLY A 46 17.01 -96.45 -31.98
C GLY A 46 15.73 -96.78 -31.18
N GLY A 47 14.63 -96.88 -31.92
CA GLY A 47 13.39 -97.50 -31.45
C GLY A 47 12.50 -97.89 -32.63
N SER A 48 12.98 -98.85 -33.43
CA SER A 48 12.25 -99.52 -34.49
C SER A 48 10.90 -100.09 -34.00
N ASN A 49 9.80 -99.73 -34.67
CA ASN A 49 8.92 -100.68 -35.37
C ASN A 49 7.62 -100.01 -35.83
N GLY A 50 7.37 -100.08 -37.13
CA GLY A 50 6.13 -99.63 -37.77
C GLY A 50 6.24 -99.73 -39.29
N ASN A 51 6.62 -100.92 -39.76
CA ASN A 51 6.76 -101.29 -41.15
C ASN A 51 5.42 -101.14 -41.90
N GLY A 52 5.48 -100.69 -43.16
CA GLY A 52 4.31 -100.60 -44.03
C GLY A 52 4.70 -100.27 -45.45
N GLY A 53 5.57 -101.10 -46.05
CA GLY A 53 5.75 -101.09 -47.48
C GLY A 53 4.59 -101.79 -48.18
N ARG A 54 4.27 -101.22 -49.36
CA ARG A 54 3.86 -101.88 -50.60
C ARG A 54 2.37 -102.13 -50.83
N ASP A 55 2.11 -102.13 -52.14
CA ASP A 55 0.98 -102.68 -52.88
C ASP A 55 -0.09 -101.68 -53.32
N SER A 56 0.01 -101.36 -54.62
CA SER A 56 -1.11 -101.09 -55.50
C SER A 56 -2.22 -102.12 -55.25
N GLY A 57 -3.24 -101.73 -54.49
CA GLY A 57 -4.37 -102.60 -54.21
C GLY A 57 -5.36 -101.94 -53.25
N ASN A 58 -6.45 -101.42 -53.80
CA ASN A 58 -7.77 -101.28 -53.15
C ASN A 58 -7.81 -101.24 -51.60
N ASP A 59 -7.30 -100.18 -50.97
CA ASP A 59 -7.29 -100.08 -49.50
C ASP A 59 -8.53 -99.39 -48.96
N ASN A 60 -9.47 -100.23 -48.53
CA ASN A 60 -10.56 -99.89 -47.63
C ASN A 60 -10.05 -99.84 -46.17
N SER A 61 -8.92 -99.14 -45.94
CA SER A 61 -8.18 -99.14 -44.67
C SER A 61 -8.73 -98.11 -43.66
N GLN A 62 -8.67 -98.45 -42.38
CA GLN A 62 -9.13 -97.58 -41.28
C GLN A 62 -8.40 -96.23 -41.25
N ALA A 63 -7.12 -96.20 -41.65
CA ALA A 63 -6.32 -94.99 -41.78
C ALA A 63 -6.84 -94.07 -42.91
N GLY A 64 -7.20 -94.64 -44.06
CA GLY A 64 -7.78 -93.86 -45.17
C GLY A 64 -9.16 -93.30 -44.83
N ALA A 65 -9.98 -94.05 -44.09
CA ALA A 65 -11.27 -93.56 -43.58
C ALA A 65 -11.11 -92.40 -42.59
N PHE A 66 -10.12 -92.48 -41.69
CA PHE A 66 -9.79 -91.40 -40.75
C PHE A 66 -9.32 -90.14 -41.47
N GLN A 67 -8.47 -90.27 -42.48
CA GLN A 67 -8.00 -89.13 -43.27
C GLN A 67 -9.17 -88.43 -43.98
N ARG A 68 -10.10 -89.18 -44.58
CA ARG A 68 -11.32 -88.63 -45.19
C ARG A 68 -12.22 -87.91 -44.17
N GLN A 69 -12.39 -88.49 -42.98
CA GLN A 69 -13.15 -87.87 -41.88
C GLN A 69 -12.51 -86.54 -41.48
N MET A 70 -11.19 -86.49 -41.29
CA MET A 70 -10.47 -85.27 -40.95
C MET A 70 -10.57 -84.22 -42.07
N THR A 71 -10.36 -84.60 -43.33
CA THR A 71 -10.49 -83.68 -44.47
C THR A 71 -11.91 -83.11 -44.58
N ALA A 72 -12.95 -83.88 -44.28
CA ALA A 72 -14.34 -83.39 -44.24
C ALA A 72 -14.53 -82.37 -43.11
N VAL A 73 -14.08 -82.68 -41.89
CA VAL A 73 -14.11 -81.77 -40.73
C VAL A 73 -13.38 -80.45 -41.02
N LEU A 74 -12.17 -80.54 -41.58
CA LEU A 74 -11.36 -79.37 -41.92
C LEU A 74 -11.94 -78.58 -43.10
N ASN A 75 -12.84 -79.16 -43.89
CA ASN A 75 -13.47 -78.46 -45.01
C ASN A 75 -14.85 -77.88 -44.72
N ASP A 76 -15.50 -78.29 -43.64
CA ASP A 76 -16.83 -77.82 -43.22
C ASP A 76 -16.85 -76.29 -42.95
N PRO A 77 -17.70 -75.52 -43.66
CA PRO A 77 -17.80 -74.08 -43.46
C PRO A 77 -18.26 -73.65 -42.07
N ALA A 78 -19.15 -74.41 -41.42
CA ALA A 78 -19.65 -74.12 -40.07
C ALA A 78 -18.57 -74.37 -39.01
N ILE A 79 -17.79 -75.44 -39.15
CA ILE A 79 -16.64 -75.71 -38.27
C ILE A 79 -15.58 -74.62 -38.43
N LYS A 80 -15.26 -74.23 -39.69
CA LYS A 80 -14.33 -73.12 -39.96
C LYS A 80 -14.78 -71.81 -39.33
N SER A 81 -16.06 -71.44 -39.48
CA SER A 81 -16.61 -70.21 -38.91
C SER A 81 -16.56 -70.23 -37.38
N MET A 82 -16.89 -71.38 -36.78
CA MET A 82 -16.80 -71.57 -35.32
C MET A 82 -15.37 -71.37 -34.82
N LEU A 83 -14.37 -71.97 -35.49
CA LEU A 83 -12.96 -71.82 -35.12
C LEU A 83 -12.48 -70.37 -35.25
N ALA A 84 -12.93 -69.64 -36.28
CA ALA A 84 -12.61 -68.23 -36.46
C ALA A 84 -13.23 -67.35 -35.37
N ASP A 85 -14.50 -67.55 -35.04
CA ASP A 85 -15.16 -66.81 -33.96
C ASP A 85 -14.51 -67.10 -32.60
N LEU A 86 -14.15 -68.36 -32.36
CA LEU A 86 -13.45 -68.77 -31.14
C LEU A 86 -12.07 -68.11 -31.03
N GLN A 87 -11.27 -68.13 -32.11
CA GLN A 87 -9.96 -67.48 -32.14
C GLN A 87 -10.08 -65.95 -31.99
N LYS A 88 -11.04 -65.29 -32.66
CA LYS A 88 -11.26 -63.84 -32.55
C LYS A 88 -11.62 -63.43 -31.12
N ARG A 89 -12.49 -64.20 -30.45
CA ARG A 89 -12.86 -63.97 -29.04
C ARG A 89 -11.68 -64.24 -28.11
N ALA A 90 -10.93 -65.31 -28.33
CA ALA A 90 -9.74 -65.63 -27.55
C ALA A 90 -8.68 -64.53 -27.65
N LEU A 91 -8.44 -63.97 -28.84
CA LEU A 91 -7.52 -62.84 -29.07
C LEU A 91 -7.95 -61.54 -28.38
N ARG A 92 -9.26 -61.30 -28.23
CA ARG A 92 -9.77 -60.17 -27.43
C ARG A 92 -9.46 -60.32 -25.94
N ILE A 93 -9.34 -61.56 -25.45
CA ILE A 93 -9.03 -61.87 -24.05
C ILE A 93 -7.51 -61.82 -23.83
N SER A 94 -6.74 -62.48 -24.70
CA SER A 94 -5.27 -62.50 -24.65
C SER A 94 -4.67 -62.48 -26.05
N PRO A 95 -3.76 -61.55 -26.36
CA PRO A 95 -3.07 -61.51 -27.65
C PRO A 95 -2.26 -62.78 -27.97
N SER A 96 -1.86 -63.55 -26.95
CA SER A 96 -1.10 -64.80 -27.11
C SER A 96 -1.97 -66.05 -27.22
N ALA A 97 -3.30 -65.90 -27.27
CA ALA A 97 -4.23 -67.03 -27.29
C ALA A 97 -4.12 -67.87 -28.58
N LYS A 98 -4.14 -69.21 -28.43
CA LYS A 98 -4.03 -70.17 -29.54
C LYS A 98 -5.16 -71.19 -29.48
N VAL A 99 -5.82 -71.44 -30.61
CA VAL A 99 -6.82 -72.51 -30.80
C VAL A 99 -6.20 -73.66 -31.59
N GLU A 100 -6.13 -74.84 -30.99
CA GLU A 100 -5.52 -76.05 -31.56
C GLU A 100 -6.56 -77.16 -31.72
N LEU A 101 -6.59 -77.79 -32.90
CA LEU A 101 -7.35 -79.00 -33.15
C LEU A 101 -6.50 -80.21 -32.75
N VAL A 102 -7.05 -81.07 -31.88
CA VAL A 102 -6.30 -82.16 -31.25
C VAL A 102 -6.58 -83.50 -31.95
N SER A 103 -7.84 -83.90 -32.07
CA SER A 103 -8.24 -85.16 -32.69
C SER A 103 -9.73 -85.17 -33.02
N VAL A 104 -10.18 -86.07 -33.90
CA VAL A 104 -11.60 -86.42 -34.09
C VAL A 104 -11.79 -87.89 -33.75
N ASP A 105 -12.79 -88.23 -32.94
CA ASP A 105 -13.07 -89.62 -32.60
C ASP A 105 -13.97 -90.31 -33.66
N ALA A 106 -14.14 -91.64 -33.55
CA ALA A 106 -14.95 -92.41 -34.50
C ALA A 106 -16.43 -91.96 -34.56
N ARG A 107 -16.92 -91.28 -33.52
CA ARG A 107 -18.29 -90.73 -33.43
C ARG A 107 -18.40 -89.33 -34.01
N GLY A 108 -17.30 -88.73 -34.47
CA GLY A 108 -17.26 -87.39 -35.04
C GLY A 108 -17.13 -86.27 -34.00
N LEU A 109 -16.65 -86.56 -32.78
CA LEU A 109 -16.36 -85.53 -31.78
C LEU A 109 -14.94 -84.97 -32.00
N LEU A 110 -14.85 -83.70 -32.38
CA LEU A 110 -13.60 -82.95 -32.54
C LEU A 110 -13.15 -82.37 -31.20
N SER A 111 -11.95 -82.71 -30.77
CA SER A 111 -11.30 -82.17 -29.58
C SER A 111 -10.51 -80.90 -29.94
N ILE A 112 -10.77 -79.81 -29.22
CA ILE A 112 -10.17 -78.49 -29.41
C ILE A 112 -9.47 -78.08 -28.10
N SER A 113 -8.27 -77.52 -28.20
CA SER A 113 -7.46 -77.01 -27.11
C SER A 113 -7.26 -75.50 -27.25
N LEU A 114 -7.47 -74.73 -26.20
CA LEU A 114 -7.14 -73.30 -26.14
C LEU A 114 -6.00 -73.06 -25.15
N SER A 115 -4.93 -72.38 -25.58
CA SER A 115 -3.75 -72.07 -24.76
C SER A 115 -3.37 -70.59 -24.85
N GLY A 116 -2.37 -70.14 -24.07
CA GLY A 116 -1.88 -68.75 -24.09
C GLY A 116 -2.72 -67.74 -23.31
N MET A 117 -3.42 -68.18 -22.26
CA MET A 117 -4.29 -67.33 -21.42
C MET A 117 -3.97 -67.52 -19.94
N ARG A 118 -4.12 -66.46 -19.14
CA ARG A 118 -3.87 -66.48 -17.69
C ARG A 118 -5.06 -67.06 -16.93
N ARG A 119 -4.82 -67.63 -15.75
CA ARG A 119 -5.88 -68.24 -14.91
C ARG A 119 -7.00 -67.26 -14.54
N GLU A 120 -6.66 -65.99 -14.29
CA GLU A 120 -7.60 -64.90 -13.99
C GLU A 120 -8.58 -64.59 -15.14
N GLN A 121 -8.27 -65.04 -16.36
CA GLN A 121 -9.10 -64.84 -17.54
C GLN A 121 -10.05 -66.03 -17.80
N SER A 122 -9.98 -67.10 -16.99
CA SER A 122 -10.74 -68.35 -17.16
C SER A 122 -12.24 -68.15 -17.39
N LEU A 123 -12.89 -67.26 -16.64
CA LEU A 123 -14.31 -66.96 -16.81
C LEU A 123 -14.63 -66.34 -18.18
N ALA A 124 -13.78 -65.42 -18.65
CA ALA A 124 -13.92 -64.82 -19.98
C ALA A 124 -13.71 -65.87 -21.09
N VAL A 125 -12.80 -66.83 -20.88
CA VAL A 125 -12.55 -67.95 -21.80
C VAL A 125 -13.75 -68.89 -21.85
N GLU A 126 -14.31 -69.24 -20.69
CA GLU A 126 -15.52 -70.05 -20.60
C GLU A 126 -16.70 -69.40 -21.33
N MET A 127 -16.92 -68.10 -21.11
CA MET A 127 -17.93 -67.33 -21.84
C MET A 127 -17.64 -67.29 -23.34
N ALA A 128 -16.37 -67.18 -23.76
CA ALA A 128 -16.00 -67.25 -25.16
C ALA A 128 -16.41 -68.59 -25.77
N PHE A 129 -16.04 -69.73 -25.15
CA PHE A 129 -16.44 -71.08 -25.60
C PHE A 129 -17.97 -71.27 -25.66
N GLN A 130 -18.69 -70.90 -24.60
CA GLN A 130 -20.16 -71.04 -24.54
C GLN A 130 -20.87 -70.14 -25.57
N SER A 131 -20.26 -69.02 -25.95
CA SER A 131 -20.83 -68.08 -26.92
C SER A 131 -20.70 -68.53 -28.38
N VAL A 132 -19.79 -69.47 -28.68
CA VAL A 132 -19.65 -70.02 -30.04
C VAL A 132 -20.56 -71.24 -30.19
N ARG A 133 -21.87 -71.03 -30.40
CA ARG A 133 -22.78 -72.14 -30.73
C ARG A 133 -22.50 -72.64 -32.16
N PRO A 134 -22.19 -73.93 -32.39
CA PRO A 134 -22.11 -74.46 -33.75
C PRO A 134 -23.51 -74.45 -34.37
N ARG A 135 -23.64 -73.97 -35.62
CA ARG A 135 -24.80 -74.27 -36.48
C ARG A 135 -24.71 -75.70 -37.04
N ILE A 136 -24.42 -76.69 -36.19
CA ILE A 136 -24.26 -78.10 -36.53
C ILE A 136 -25.12 -78.89 -35.52
N LYS A 137 -25.85 -79.91 -35.96
CA LYS A 137 -26.78 -80.69 -35.10
C LYS A 137 -26.00 -81.38 -33.96
N GLY A 138 -25.96 -80.77 -32.78
CA GLY A 138 -25.37 -81.34 -31.56
C GLY A 138 -25.08 -80.28 -30.49
N ASP A 139 -25.17 -80.66 -29.22
CA ASP A 139 -24.79 -79.82 -28.08
C ASP A 139 -23.27 -79.86 -27.84
N LEU A 140 -22.68 -78.71 -27.49
CA LEU A 140 -21.25 -78.61 -27.14
C LEU A 140 -20.98 -79.36 -25.83
N ILE A 141 -20.06 -80.33 -25.84
CA ILE A 141 -19.62 -81.04 -24.63
C ILE A 141 -18.27 -80.46 -24.20
N SER A 142 -18.29 -79.44 -23.34
CA SER A 142 -17.07 -78.90 -22.73
C SER A 142 -16.74 -79.66 -21.44
N SER A 143 -15.57 -80.29 -21.36
CA SER A 143 -15.00 -80.82 -20.12
C SER A 143 -13.74 -80.03 -19.78
N PHE A 144 -13.81 -79.19 -18.75
CA PHE A 144 -12.69 -78.37 -18.31
C PHE A 144 -11.78 -79.19 -17.39
N THR A 145 -10.67 -79.71 -17.93
CA THR A 145 -9.59 -80.27 -17.12
C THR A 145 -8.40 -79.33 -17.16
N THR A 146 -8.12 -78.66 -16.04
CA THR A 146 -6.83 -78.02 -15.81
C THR A 146 -5.84 -79.09 -15.40
N SER A 147 -4.80 -79.36 -16.19
CA SER A 147 -3.67 -80.15 -15.70
C SER A 147 -2.99 -79.37 -14.57
N GLU A 148 -2.99 -79.90 -13.35
CA GLU A 148 -2.31 -79.28 -12.21
C GLU A 148 -0.80 -79.23 -12.45
N GLY A 149 -0.25 -78.03 -12.60
CA GLY A 149 1.18 -77.78 -12.68
C GLY A 149 1.46 -76.30 -12.82
N THR A 150 2.09 -75.71 -11.79
CA THR A 150 2.70 -74.37 -11.64
C THR A 150 2.48 -73.32 -12.75
N VAL A 151 1.96 -72.16 -12.31
CA VAL A 151 1.84 -70.86 -12.98
C VAL A 151 2.90 -70.66 -14.08
N ASN A 152 2.54 -70.98 -15.33
CA ASN A 152 3.22 -70.59 -16.56
C ASN A 152 2.25 -70.81 -17.73
N GLU A 153 2.52 -70.19 -18.89
CA GLU A 153 1.65 -69.94 -20.07
C GLU A 153 0.95 -71.16 -20.75
N ASN A 154 1.01 -72.36 -20.14
CA ASN A 154 0.56 -73.65 -20.68
C ASN A 154 -0.79 -74.13 -20.10
N THR A 155 -1.68 -73.24 -19.66
CA THR A 155 -3.04 -73.67 -19.30
C THR A 155 -3.80 -74.01 -20.58
N HIS A 156 -4.09 -75.30 -20.78
CA HIS A 156 -4.88 -75.80 -21.90
C HIS A 156 -6.35 -75.95 -21.48
N TYR A 157 -7.24 -75.28 -22.21
CA TYR A 157 -8.69 -75.45 -22.07
C TYR A 157 -9.18 -76.42 -23.16
N LEU A 158 -9.63 -77.60 -22.76
CA LEU A 158 -10.10 -78.63 -23.69
C LEU A 158 -11.62 -78.58 -23.86
N GLY A 159 -12.09 -78.63 -25.10
CA GLY A 159 -13.49 -78.72 -25.45
C GLY A 159 -13.73 -79.78 -26.54
N LYS A 160 -14.92 -80.38 -26.56
CA LYS A 160 -15.33 -81.30 -27.64
C LYS A 160 -16.54 -80.75 -28.37
N VAL A 161 -16.50 -80.81 -29.70
CA VAL A 161 -17.56 -80.35 -30.61
C VAL A 161 -18.02 -81.53 -31.45
N GLU A 162 -19.33 -81.76 -31.53
CA GLU A 162 -19.90 -82.74 -32.47
C GLU A 162 -19.85 -82.15 -33.90
N THR A 163 -19.16 -82.84 -34.80
CA THR A 163 -18.94 -82.37 -36.18
C THR A 163 -19.94 -82.92 -37.17
N GLY A 164 -20.68 -83.98 -36.80
CA GLY A 164 -21.57 -84.71 -37.70
C GLY A 164 -20.87 -85.67 -38.68
N TYR A 165 -19.54 -85.68 -38.73
CA TYR A 165 -18.75 -86.54 -39.61
C TYR A 165 -18.27 -87.80 -38.86
N ARG A 166 -18.96 -88.94 -39.01
CA ARG A 166 -18.61 -90.19 -38.31
C ARG A 166 -17.66 -91.02 -39.15
N LEU A 167 -16.72 -91.72 -38.50
CA LEU A 167 -15.71 -92.53 -39.21
C LEU A 167 -16.35 -93.60 -40.11
N GLY A 168 -17.44 -94.21 -39.63
CA GLY A 168 -18.20 -95.24 -40.37
C GLY A 168 -18.77 -94.76 -41.71
N ASP A 169 -19.05 -93.46 -41.87
CA ASP A 169 -19.54 -92.88 -43.12
C ASP A 169 -18.47 -92.89 -44.23
N TYR A 170 -17.20 -93.10 -43.85
CA TYR A 170 -16.04 -93.07 -44.73
C TYR A 170 -15.40 -94.45 -44.92
N GLU A 171 -15.96 -95.52 -44.37
CA GLU A 171 -15.44 -96.89 -44.48
C GLU A 171 -15.70 -97.56 -45.85
N ARG A 172 -16.58 -96.99 -46.69
CA ARG A 172 -16.90 -97.50 -48.04
C ARG A 172 -16.99 -96.37 -49.08
N GLY A 173 -16.00 -95.49 -49.10
CA GLY A 173 -15.89 -94.46 -50.14
C GLY A 173 -15.12 -94.98 -51.37
N PRO A 174 -15.43 -94.53 -52.61
CA PRO A 174 -14.52 -94.73 -53.73
C PRO A 174 -13.14 -94.17 -53.34
N SER A 175 -12.06 -94.90 -53.67
CA SER A 175 -10.71 -94.38 -53.48
C SER A 175 -10.60 -93.09 -54.28
N GLY A 176 -10.53 -91.95 -53.58
CA GLY A 176 -10.33 -90.63 -54.18
C GLY A 176 -8.91 -90.48 -54.72
N ASN A 177 -8.42 -91.49 -55.44
CA ASN A 177 -7.16 -91.45 -56.16
C ASN A 177 -7.42 -90.84 -57.55
N ASN A 178 -7.98 -89.63 -57.56
CA ASN A 178 -7.75 -88.76 -58.70
C ASN A 178 -6.31 -88.30 -58.52
N GLY A 179 -5.39 -88.74 -59.38
CA GLY A 179 -3.96 -88.40 -59.33
C GLY A 179 -3.62 -86.91 -59.54
N ASP A 180 -4.52 -86.01 -59.14
CA ASP A 180 -4.24 -84.58 -59.08
C ASP A 180 -3.39 -84.25 -57.85
N ALA A 181 -2.44 -83.34 -58.04
CA ALA A 181 -1.48 -82.99 -57.01
C ALA A 181 -2.14 -82.33 -55.78
N ASN A 182 -3.28 -81.66 -55.96
CA ASN A 182 -4.01 -80.99 -54.88
C ASN A 182 -4.60 -82.00 -53.88
N THR A 183 -5.17 -83.10 -54.37
CA THR A 183 -5.78 -84.15 -53.51
C THR A 183 -4.71 -84.88 -52.71
N VAL A 184 -3.56 -85.17 -53.33
CA VAL A 184 -2.40 -85.75 -52.63
C VAL A 184 -1.91 -84.81 -51.53
N ALA A 185 -1.89 -83.50 -51.79
CA ALA A 185 -1.48 -82.51 -50.79
C ALA A 185 -2.49 -82.38 -49.63
N GLU A 186 -3.79 -82.37 -49.92
CA GLU A 186 -4.85 -82.35 -48.90
C GLU A 186 -4.85 -83.63 -48.03
N ASN A 187 -4.53 -84.78 -48.62
CA ASN A 187 -4.41 -86.05 -47.89
C ASN A 187 -3.22 -86.09 -46.92
N ASN A 188 -2.26 -85.17 -47.03
CA ASN A 188 -1.11 -85.07 -46.11
C ASN A 188 -1.32 -84.01 -45.02
N VAL A 189 -2.45 -83.29 -45.02
CA VAL A 189 -2.75 -82.27 -44.00
C VAL A 189 -3.08 -82.95 -42.68
N THR A 190 -2.51 -82.43 -41.59
CA THR A 190 -2.82 -82.84 -40.22
C THR A 190 -3.54 -81.71 -39.48
N PHE A 191 -4.29 -82.04 -38.41
CA PHE A 191 -4.88 -81.04 -37.52
C PHE A 191 -3.84 -80.06 -36.94
N SER A 192 -2.63 -80.54 -36.63
CA SER A 192 -1.52 -79.71 -36.14
C SER A 192 -1.03 -78.72 -37.22
N ALA A 193 -0.92 -79.18 -38.47
CA ALA A 193 -0.53 -78.30 -39.57
C ALA A 193 -1.59 -77.23 -39.84
N TYR A 194 -2.88 -77.61 -39.86
CA TYR A 194 -3.99 -76.68 -39.98
C TYR A 194 -4.03 -75.65 -38.85
N SER A 195 -3.92 -76.11 -37.60
CA SER A 195 -3.93 -75.24 -36.42
C SER A 195 -2.77 -74.25 -36.44
N SER A 196 -1.56 -74.71 -36.82
CA SER A 196 -0.39 -73.84 -36.94
C SER A 196 -0.64 -72.71 -37.95
N VAL A 197 -1.15 -73.06 -39.14
CA VAL A 197 -1.40 -72.09 -40.22
C VAL A 197 -2.53 -71.13 -39.84
N PHE A 198 -3.58 -71.62 -39.17
CA PHE A 198 -4.68 -70.82 -38.65
C PHE A 198 -4.26 -69.84 -37.53
N GLN A 199 -3.07 -70.06 -36.96
CA GLN A 199 -2.41 -69.17 -36.01
C GLN A 199 -1.28 -68.35 -36.65
N GLY A 200 -1.16 -68.37 -37.98
CA GLY A 200 -0.16 -67.61 -38.75
C GLY A 200 1.23 -68.25 -38.82
N LYS A 201 1.41 -69.47 -38.31
CA LYS A 201 2.68 -70.21 -38.36
C LYS A 201 2.66 -71.25 -39.47
N ILE A 202 3.64 -71.19 -40.37
CA ILE A 202 3.77 -72.19 -41.43
C ILE A 202 4.60 -73.37 -40.92
N PRO A 203 4.05 -74.59 -40.85
CA PRO A 203 4.74 -75.76 -40.33
C PRO A 203 5.81 -76.27 -41.30
N PRO A 204 6.80 -77.06 -40.83
CA PRO A 204 7.80 -77.69 -41.69
C PRO A 204 7.15 -78.52 -42.81
N GLY A 205 7.74 -78.48 -44.02
CA GLY A 205 7.20 -79.13 -45.22
C GLY A 205 6.17 -78.29 -46.00
N TYR A 206 5.84 -77.09 -45.52
CA TYR A 206 4.98 -76.12 -46.19
C TYR A 206 5.68 -74.76 -46.29
N TRP A 207 5.28 -73.93 -47.25
CA TRP A 207 5.76 -72.55 -47.38
C TRP A 207 4.68 -71.65 -47.95
N LEU A 208 4.83 -70.33 -47.76
CA LEU A 208 3.94 -69.35 -48.36
C LEU A 208 4.47 -68.91 -49.71
N ASN A 209 3.56 -68.85 -50.70
CA ASN A 209 3.80 -68.20 -51.98
C ASN A 209 2.53 -67.44 -52.37
N ASN A 210 2.62 -66.10 -52.52
CA ASN A 210 1.49 -65.25 -52.90
C ASN A 210 0.19 -65.50 -52.10
N ASN A 211 0.28 -65.51 -50.77
CA ASN A 211 -0.83 -65.81 -49.84
C ASN A 211 -1.47 -67.20 -50.01
N LYS A 212 -0.77 -68.13 -50.66
CA LYS A 212 -1.12 -69.54 -50.75
C LYS A 212 -0.11 -70.38 -50.00
N VAL A 213 -0.61 -71.37 -49.26
CA VAL A 213 0.23 -72.35 -48.59
C VAL A 213 0.51 -73.46 -49.59
N MET A 214 1.78 -73.65 -49.90
CA MET A 214 2.29 -74.60 -50.87
C MET A 214 2.97 -75.78 -50.16
N THR A 215 2.97 -76.95 -50.80
CA THR A 215 3.77 -78.11 -50.39
C THR A 215 4.36 -78.81 -51.62
N GLU A 216 5.36 -79.65 -51.41
CA GLU A 216 5.93 -80.52 -52.44
C GLU A 216 5.32 -81.91 -52.28
N VAL A 217 4.60 -82.39 -53.29
CA VAL A 217 4.07 -83.76 -53.34
C VAL A 217 4.75 -84.55 -54.44
N VAL A 218 4.80 -85.86 -54.25
CA VAL A 218 5.23 -86.81 -55.28
C VAL A 218 3.98 -87.37 -55.96
N ILE A 219 3.82 -87.13 -57.26
CA ILE A 219 2.72 -87.68 -58.06
C ILE A 219 3.23 -88.72 -59.04
N GLU A 220 2.43 -89.75 -59.23
CA GLU A 220 2.64 -90.82 -60.21
C GLU A 220 2.20 -90.34 -61.61
N TYR A 221 2.98 -90.67 -62.64
CA TYR A 221 2.63 -90.39 -64.05
C TYR A 221 3.02 -91.56 -64.96
N GLU A 222 2.29 -91.74 -66.05
CA GLU A 222 2.59 -92.78 -67.04
C GLU A 222 3.66 -92.33 -68.05
N ILE A 223 4.61 -93.21 -68.36
CA ILE A 223 5.67 -92.98 -69.36
C ILE A 223 5.24 -93.60 -70.71
N ASN A 224 5.01 -92.77 -71.73
CA ASN A 224 4.64 -93.24 -73.08
C ASN A 224 5.89 -93.54 -73.95
N GLY A 225 6.18 -94.84 -74.19
CA GLY A 225 7.22 -95.30 -75.12
C GLY A 225 7.41 -96.83 -75.11
N GLY A 226 7.36 -97.49 -76.28
CA GLY A 226 7.20 -98.94 -76.43
C GLY A 226 8.41 -99.82 -76.04
N GLY A 227 8.18 -100.74 -75.10
CA GLY A 227 9.05 -101.84 -74.70
C GLY A 227 8.37 -102.74 -73.67
N LYS A 228 8.61 -104.06 -73.72
CA LYS A 228 7.84 -105.13 -73.06
C LYS A 228 8.37 -105.46 -71.65
N GLY A 229 7.61 -105.19 -70.58
CA GLY A 229 7.91 -105.59 -69.19
C GLY A 229 7.08 -104.81 -68.14
N ASP A 230 6.61 -105.48 -67.09
CA ASP A 230 5.66 -104.96 -66.08
C ASP A 230 6.27 -103.89 -65.16
N SER A 231 6.06 -102.61 -65.48
CA SER A 231 5.80 -101.44 -64.60
C SER A 231 5.93 -100.14 -65.43
N ARG A 232 4.83 -99.38 -65.59
CA ARG A 232 4.75 -98.19 -66.48
C ARG A 232 4.61 -96.86 -65.73
N THR A 233 5.13 -96.76 -64.52
CA THR A 233 4.91 -95.59 -63.66
C THR A 233 6.21 -94.90 -63.25
N GLY A 234 6.27 -93.60 -63.51
CA GLY A 234 7.31 -92.69 -63.04
C GLY A 234 6.77 -91.78 -61.93
N TYR A 235 7.65 -91.29 -61.08
CA TYR A 235 7.31 -90.37 -59.99
C TYR A 235 7.95 -89.01 -60.24
N ARG A 236 7.17 -87.93 -60.13
CA ARG A 236 7.72 -86.56 -60.18
C ARG A 236 7.31 -85.78 -58.94
N LYS A 237 8.26 -84.99 -58.42
CA LYS A 237 7.99 -83.98 -57.40
C LYS A 237 7.31 -82.79 -58.07
N THR A 238 6.22 -82.32 -57.48
CA THR A 238 5.51 -81.13 -57.94
C THR A 238 5.14 -80.26 -56.76
N THR A 239 5.31 -78.95 -56.93
CA THR A 239 4.85 -77.95 -55.97
C THR A 239 3.38 -77.66 -56.24
N VAL A 240 2.57 -77.73 -55.20
CA VAL A 240 1.12 -77.60 -55.31
C VAL A 240 0.55 -76.81 -54.14
N GLU A 241 -0.55 -76.09 -54.39
CA GLU A 241 -1.30 -75.40 -53.35
C GLU A 241 -1.98 -76.43 -52.44
N VAL A 242 -2.07 -76.10 -51.15
CA VAL A 242 -2.88 -76.82 -50.16
C VAL A 242 -4.09 -75.93 -49.85
N PRO A 243 -5.25 -76.15 -50.50
CA PRO A 243 -6.39 -75.23 -50.38
C PRO A 243 -6.90 -75.04 -48.95
N SER A 244 -6.93 -76.09 -48.12
CA SER A 244 -7.37 -76.01 -46.72
C SER A 244 -6.47 -75.09 -45.88
N LEU A 245 -5.15 -75.27 -45.97
CA LEU A 245 -4.17 -74.42 -45.28
C LEU A 245 -4.15 -72.99 -45.83
N THR A 246 -4.26 -72.82 -47.15
CA THR A 246 -4.35 -71.50 -47.79
C THR A 246 -5.52 -70.68 -47.23
N ARG A 247 -6.70 -71.29 -47.14
CA ARG A 247 -7.88 -70.64 -46.57
C ARG A 247 -7.69 -70.32 -45.08
N ALA A 248 -7.10 -71.24 -44.31
CA ALA A 248 -6.80 -71.02 -42.89
C ALA A 248 -5.89 -69.80 -42.69
N TYR A 249 -4.85 -69.65 -43.53
CA TYR A 249 -3.93 -68.52 -43.48
C TYR A 249 -4.62 -67.19 -43.82
N GLN A 250 -5.46 -67.19 -44.86
CA GLN A 250 -6.21 -66.00 -45.27
C GLN A 250 -7.23 -65.57 -44.22
N GLN A 251 -7.90 -66.53 -43.57
CA GLN A 251 -8.82 -66.26 -42.45
C GLN A 251 -8.09 -65.62 -41.26
N TRP A 252 -6.91 -66.13 -40.90
CA TRP A 252 -6.07 -65.55 -39.85
C TRP A 252 -5.72 -64.08 -40.14
N GLN A 253 -5.28 -63.78 -41.37
CA GLN A 253 -4.97 -62.41 -41.80
C GLN A 253 -6.16 -61.46 -41.67
N GLN A 254 -7.37 -61.90 -42.01
CA GLN A 254 -8.57 -61.08 -41.88
C GLN A 254 -8.94 -60.82 -40.42
N MET A 255 -8.85 -61.84 -39.56
CA MET A 255 -9.16 -61.71 -38.13
C MET A 255 -8.28 -60.67 -37.42
N LEU A 256 -6.97 -60.63 -37.73
CA LEU A 256 -6.05 -59.66 -37.12
C LEU A 256 -6.42 -58.20 -37.45
N LYS A 257 -6.89 -57.93 -38.68
CA LYS A 257 -7.29 -56.58 -39.08
C LYS A 257 -8.51 -56.10 -38.30
N ASP A 258 -9.53 -56.96 -38.16
CA ASP A 258 -10.76 -56.62 -37.46
C ASP A 258 -10.52 -56.27 -35.97
N VAL A 259 -9.66 -57.05 -35.29
CA VAL A 259 -9.37 -56.84 -33.85
C VAL A 259 -8.63 -55.51 -33.62
N ALA A 260 -7.71 -55.13 -34.50
CA ALA A 260 -6.97 -53.89 -34.40
C ALA A 260 -7.86 -52.64 -34.57
N GLU A 261 -8.84 -52.68 -35.47
CA GLU A 261 -9.74 -51.55 -35.70
C GLU A 261 -10.71 -51.30 -34.54
N GLU A 262 -11.21 -52.38 -33.91
CA GLU A 262 -12.08 -52.30 -32.73
C GLU A 262 -11.36 -51.64 -31.54
N GLN A 263 -10.09 -51.99 -31.29
CA GLN A 263 -9.32 -51.41 -30.18
C GLN A 263 -9.11 -49.90 -30.32
N ARG A 264 -8.86 -49.41 -31.55
CA ARG A 264 -8.67 -47.97 -31.79
C ARG A 264 -9.92 -47.15 -31.47
N LYS A 265 -11.10 -47.64 -31.85
CA LYS A 265 -12.39 -46.98 -31.57
C LYS A 265 -12.69 -46.88 -30.08
N ALA A 266 -12.30 -47.91 -29.30
CA ALA A 266 -12.50 -47.91 -27.85
C ALA A 266 -11.58 -46.89 -27.12
N GLU A 267 -10.35 -46.68 -27.60
CA GLU A 267 -9.41 -45.73 -26.98
C GLU A 267 -9.80 -44.26 -27.22
N GLU A 268 -10.29 -43.94 -28.43
CA GLU A 268 -10.76 -42.58 -28.76
C GLU A 268 -11.94 -42.15 -27.88
N ALA A 269 -12.88 -43.07 -27.60
CA ALA A 269 -14.02 -42.78 -26.73
C ALA A 269 -13.59 -42.42 -25.29
N ARG A 270 -12.55 -43.06 -24.75
CA ARG A 270 -12.06 -42.79 -23.38
C ARG A 270 -11.41 -41.41 -23.26
N LYS A 271 -10.64 -40.99 -24.27
CA LYS A 271 -9.97 -39.67 -24.27
C LYS A 271 -10.98 -38.50 -24.33
N ALA A 272 -12.11 -38.69 -25.01
CA ALA A 272 -13.15 -37.67 -25.10
C ALA A 272 -13.86 -37.41 -23.76
N GLU A 273 -14.08 -38.45 -22.95
CA GLU A 273 -14.73 -38.31 -21.62
C GLU A 273 -13.83 -37.59 -20.60
N GLU A 274 -12.52 -37.88 -20.63
CA GLU A 274 -11.54 -37.27 -19.71
C GLU A 274 -11.37 -35.76 -19.97
N ALA A 275 -11.43 -35.34 -21.23
CA ALA A 275 -11.37 -33.92 -21.61
C ALA A 275 -12.58 -33.12 -21.07
N GLY A 276 -13.78 -33.71 -21.03
CA GLY A 276 -14.99 -33.05 -20.53
C GLY A 276 -14.92 -32.74 -19.02
N LYS A 277 -14.43 -33.69 -18.21
CA LYS A 277 -14.29 -33.51 -16.75
C LYS A 277 -13.24 -32.46 -16.39
N ALA A 278 -12.17 -32.34 -17.18
CA ALA A 278 -11.14 -31.32 -16.97
C ALA A 278 -11.64 -29.90 -17.26
N GLU A 279 -12.50 -29.71 -18.26
CA GLU A 279 -13.07 -28.39 -18.59
C GLU A 279 -14.09 -27.91 -17.53
N GLU A 280 -14.91 -28.82 -17.01
CA GLU A 280 -15.88 -28.51 -15.95
C GLU A 280 -15.18 -28.08 -14.65
N ALA A 281 -14.09 -28.78 -14.27
CA ALA A 281 -13.27 -28.40 -13.12
C ALA A 281 -12.64 -27.00 -13.27
N ARG A 282 -12.17 -26.64 -14.47
CA ARG A 282 -11.61 -25.31 -14.73
C ARG A 282 -12.65 -24.20 -14.60
N LYS A 283 -13.86 -24.41 -15.11
CA LYS A 283 -14.97 -23.44 -15.01
C LYS A 283 -15.41 -23.24 -13.54
N ALA A 284 -15.44 -24.31 -12.74
CA ALA A 284 -15.75 -24.22 -11.32
C ALA A 284 -14.67 -23.45 -10.52
N GLU A 285 -13.38 -23.66 -10.84
CA GLU A 285 -12.29 -22.93 -10.19
C GLU A 285 -12.28 -21.43 -10.58
N GLU A 286 -12.56 -21.12 -11.84
CA GLU A 286 -12.67 -19.75 -12.32
C GLU A 286 -13.83 -19.00 -11.66
N ALA A 287 -14.99 -19.65 -11.51
CA ALA A 287 -16.14 -19.10 -10.77
C ALA A 287 -15.81 -18.82 -9.29
N ARG A 288 -15.08 -19.72 -8.61
CA ARG A 288 -14.66 -19.51 -7.22
C ARG A 288 -13.70 -18.33 -7.08
N LYS A 289 -12.72 -18.20 -7.98
CA LYS A 289 -11.78 -17.08 -8.00
C LYS A 289 -12.49 -15.74 -8.28
N ALA A 290 -13.49 -15.73 -9.16
CA ALA A 290 -14.30 -14.54 -9.43
C ALA A 290 -15.14 -14.12 -8.21
N GLU A 291 -15.73 -15.07 -7.47
CA GLU A 291 -16.49 -14.77 -6.26
C GLU A 291 -15.58 -14.28 -5.11
N GLU A 292 -14.40 -14.88 -4.95
CA GLU A 292 -13.40 -14.46 -3.98
C GLU A 292 -12.89 -13.05 -4.27
N ALA A 293 -12.61 -12.72 -5.53
CA ALA A 293 -12.23 -11.37 -5.96
C ALA A 293 -13.34 -10.34 -5.66
N ARG A 294 -14.61 -10.69 -5.89
CA ARG A 294 -15.74 -9.81 -5.57
C ARG A 294 -15.85 -9.53 -4.06
N LYS A 295 -15.70 -10.56 -3.23
CA LYS A 295 -15.73 -10.41 -1.75
C LYS A 295 -14.55 -9.58 -1.24
N ALA A 296 -13.36 -9.74 -1.83
CA ALA A 296 -12.19 -8.93 -1.50
C ALA A 296 -12.37 -7.45 -1.89
N GLU A 297 -12.97 -7.17 -3.05
CA GLU A 297 -13.27 -5.80 -3.48
C GLU A 297 -14.35 -5.15 -2.60
N GLU A 298 -15.39 -5.89 -2.24
CA GLU A 298 -16.44 -5.43 -1.33
C GLU A 298 -15.89 -5.12 0.08
N ALA A 299 -15.02 -5.98 0.61
CA ALA A 299 -14.34 -5.74 1.88
C ALA A 299 -13.46 -4.48 1.83
N ARG A 300 -12.72 -4.25 0.72
CA ARG A 300 -11.91 -3.04 0.53
C ARG A 300 -12.78 -1.78 0.50
N LYS A 301 -13.90 -1.79 -0.22
CA LYS A 301 -14.85 -0.67 -0.29
C LYS A 301 -15.49 -0.39 1.08
N ALA A 302 -15.83 -1.43 1.84
CA ALA A 302 -16.36 -1.29 3.19
C ALA A 302 -15.31 -0.70 4.16
N GLU A 303 -14.05 -1.13 4.07
CA GLU A 303 -12.96 -0.58 4.88
C GLU A 303 -12.67 0.89 4.53
N GLU A 304 -12.66 1.24 3.25
CA GLU A 304 -12.50 2.61 2.76
C GLU A 304 -13.65 3.52 3.24
N ALA A 305 -14.89 3.03 3.18
CA ALA A 305 -16.06 3.75 3.70
C ALA A 305 -15.97 3.98 5.23
N ARG A 306 -15.51 2.98 6.00
CA ARG A 306 -15.29 3.10 7.45
C ARG A 306 -14.22 4.15 7.77
N LYS A 307 -13.09 4.13 7.04
CA LYS A 307 -12.02 5.13 7.20
C LYS A 307 -12.51 6.54 6.85
N ALA A 308 -13.32 6.69 5.81
CA ALA A 308 -13.92 7.97 5.45
C ALA A 308 -14.94 8.47 6.50
N GLU A 309 -15.74 7.57 7.08
CA GLU A 309 -16.67 7.92 8.17
C GLU A 309 -15.91 8.32 9.45
N GLU A 310 -14.86 7.59 9.80
CA GLU A 310 -14.00 7.91 10.94
C GLU A 310 -13.32 9.27 10.76
N ALA A 311 -12.77 9.55 9.56
CA ALA A 311 -12.20 10.85 9.23
C ALA A 311 -13.23 11.99 9.36
N ARG A 312 -14.48 11.78 8.91
CA ARG A 312 -15.56 12.77 9.08
C ARG A 312 -15.89 13.03 10.54
N LYS A 313 -15.89 12.00 11.40
CA LYS A 313 -16.13 12.16 12.85
C LYS A 313 -15.01 12.96 13.51
N VAL A 314 -13.75 12.69 13.15
CA VAL A 314 -12.59 13.45 13.62
C VAL A 314 -12.66 14.91 13.16
N GLU A 315 -12.99 15.16 11.89
CA GLU A 315 -13.13 16.51 11.36
C GLU A 315 -14.27 17.28 12.02
N ALA A 316 -15.42 16.63 12.26
CA ALA A 316 -16.54 17.24 12.96
C ALA A 316 -16.19 17.59 14.42
N ALA A 317 -15.50 16.69 15.13
CA ALA A 317 -15.03 16.93 16.49
C ALA A 317 -14.01 18.08 16.55
N ARG A 318 -13.06 18.12 15.61
CA ARG A 318 -12.09 19.22 15.44
C ARG A 318 -12.81 20.55 15.23
N LYS A 319 -13.75 20.64 14.29
CA LYS A 319 -14.51 21.87 14.01
C LYS A 319 -15.31 22.35 15.21
N ALA A 320 -15.96 21.44 15.94
CA ALA A 320 -16.68 21.78 17.17
C ALA A 320 -15.75 22.30 18.28
N LEU A 321 -14.59 21.67 18.44
CA LEU A 321 -13.57 22.10 19.40
C LEU A 321 -13.01 23.48 19.06
N PHE A 322 -12.72 23.72 17.77
CA PHE A 322 -12.22 25.00 17.27
C PHE A 322 -13.25 26.10 17.45
N ALA A 323 -14.53 25.85 17.14
CA ALA A 323 -15.61 26.79 17.38
C ALA A 323 -15.72 27.16 18.87
N LYS A 324 -15.61 26.18 19.77
CA LYS A 324 -15.62 26.42 21.22
C LYS A 324 -14.41 27.25 21.67
N ALA A 325 -13.25 27.01 21.07
CA ALA A 325 -12.01 27.73 21.33
C ALA A 325 -11.96 29.13 20.68
N GLY A 326 -12.84 29.42 19.73
CA GLY A 326 -12.79 30.65 18.93
C GLY A 326 -11.66 30.66 17.90
N ILE A 327 -11.23 29.48 17.44
CA ILE A 327 -10.19 29.31 16.41
C ILE A 327 -10.85 29.31 15.03
N LEU A 328 -10.26 30.06 14.11
CA LEU A 328 -10.64 30.08 12.69
C LEU A 328 -9.63 29.29 11.86
N ASP A 329 -10.09 28.42 10.96
CA ASP A 329 -9.18 27.74 10.03
C ASP A 329 -8.44 28.75 9.13
N ALA A 330 -7.19 28.44 8.80
CA ALA A 330 -6.41 29.27 7.89
C ALA A 330 -7.09 29.31 6.52
N PRO A 331 -7.27 30.50 5.92
CA PRO A 331 -7.91 30.61 4.62
C PRO A 331 -6.97 30.15 3.52
N ALA A 332 -7.51 29.82 2.35
CA ALA A 332 -6.70 29.76 1.14
C ALA A 332 -6.24 31.18 0.75
N TYR A 333 -4.96 31.33 0.39
CA TYR A 333 -4.37 32.62 0.02
C TYR A 333 -4.26 32.76 -1.49
N SER A 334 -5.07 33.64 -2.08
CA SER A 334 -4.84 34.13 -3.45
C SER A 334 -3.58 35.00 -3.49
N PRO A 335 -2.98 35.24 -4.67
CA PRO A 335 -1.82 36.12 -4.80
C PRO A 335 -2.05 37.54 -4.23
N GLU A 336 -3.23 38.10 -4.40
CA GLU A 336 -3.62 39.43 -3.92
C GLU A 336 -3.76 39.44 -2.40
N LYS A 337 -4.46 38.45 -1.83
CA LYS A 337 -4.61 38.28 -0.38
C LYS A 337 -3.27 38.09 0.29
N LEU A 338 -2.39 37.25 -0.30
CA LEU A 338 -1.04 37.02 0.19
C LEU A 338 -0.19 38.30 0.17
N LYS A 339 -0.28 39.10 -0.91
CA LYS A 339 0.40 40.38 -1.01
C LYS A 339 -0.06 41.35 0.08
N ALA A 340 -1.38 41.46 0.30
CA ALA A 340 -1.95 42.30 1.35
C ALA A 340 -1.52 41.83 2.76
N ALA A 341 -1.52 40.53 3.00
CA ALA A 341 -1.08 39.94 4.26
C ALA A 341 0.38 40.26 4.57
N ASN A 342 1.28 40.03 3.61
CA ASN A 342 2.70 40.30 3.80
C ASN A 342 2.98 41.80 4.00
N ALA A 343 2.24 42.67 3.31
CA ALA A 343 2.35 44.12 3.52
C ALA A 343 1.91 44.53 4.93
N ALA A 344 0.82 43.94 5.45
CA ALA A 344 0.35 44.21 6.80
C ALA A 344 1.32 43.69 7.88
N LEU A 345 1.87 42.48 7.71
CA LEU A 345 2.85 41.90 8.63
C LEU A 345 4.19 42.67 8.65
N ALA A 346 4.56 43.32 7.54
CA ALA A 346 5.78 44.10 7.41
C ALA A 346 5.60 45.60 7.73
N ALA A 347 4.38 46.04 8.07
CA ALA A 347 4.11 47.45 8.36
C ALA A 347 4.90 47.91 9.59
N ALA A 348 5.44 49.13 9.53
CA ALA A 348 6.08 49.75 10.68
C ALA A 348 5.08 49.84 11.85
N GLY A 349 5.50 49.44 13.05
CA GLY A 349 4.59 49.39 14.21
C GLY A 349 3.79 48.09 14.35
N ALA A 350 3.81 47.18 13.37
CA ALA A 350 3.04 45.94 13.44
C ALA A 350 3.53 45.03 14.58
N MET A 351 2.60 44.66 15.46
CA MET A 351 2.82 43.62 16.46
C MET A 351 2.30 42.30 15.89
N VAL A 352 3.16 41.30 15.79
CA VAL A 352 2.84 40.06 15.11
C VAL A 352 3.01 38.87 16.05
N LEU A 353 2.07 37.94 15.98
CA LEU A 353 2.15 36.63 16.62
C LEU A 353 1.90 35.55 15.57
N ASN A 354 2.59 34.42 15.67
CA ASN A 354 2.34 33.28 14.78
C ASN A 354 1.51 32.21 15.47
N ARG A 355 0.90 31.32 14.67
CA ARG A 355 0.50 30.00 15.16
C ARG A 355 1.71 29.08 15.19
N ALA A 356 2.27 28.91 16.38
CA ALA A 356 3.51 28.15 16.60
C ALA A 356 3.26 27.15 17.74
N PRO A 357 2.80 25.93 17.42
CA PRO A 357 2.36 25.01 18.45
C PRO A 357 3.51 24.49 19.31
N ALA A 358 3.29 24.41 20.62
CA ALA A 358 4.29 24.01 21.61
C ALA A 358 5.60 24.83 21.60
N MET A 359 5.59 26.04 21.04
CA MET A 359 6.75 26.93 20.98
C MET A 359 6.49 28.22 21.77
N LEU A 360 7.57 28.84 22.26
CA LEU A 360 7.51 30.20 22.78
C LEU A 360 7.77 31.17 21.65
N GLN A 361 7.20 32.37 21.78
CA GLN A 361 7.36 33.42 20.78
C GLN A 361 7.67 34.74 21.46
N THR A 362 8.53 35.53 20.83
CA THR A 362 8.71 36.93 21.17
C THR A 362 8.59 37.75 19.89
N SER A 363 7.87 38.87 19.97
CA SER A 363 7.79 39.84 18.88
C SER A 363 8.60 41.07 19.24
N MET A 364 9.07 41.75 18.21
CA MET A 364 9.71 43.05 18.27
C MET A 364 9.15 43.92 17.15
N VAL A 365 8.73 45.14 17.50
CA VAL A 365 8.19 46.08 16.52
C VAL A 365 9.22 46.34 15.42
N GLY A 366 8.87 46.06 14.16
CA GLY A 366 9.74 46.30 13.01
C GLY A 366 10.91 45.31 12.82
N GLN A 367 11.14 44.38 13.75
CA GLN A 367 12.16 43.32 13.63
C GLN A 367 11.54 41.92 13.48
N GLY A 368 10.22 41.78 13.68
CA GLY A 368 9.49 40.55 13.39
C GLY A 368 9.23 39.69 14.61
N VAL A 369 9.08 38.39 14.37
CA VAL A 369 8.78 37.38 15.40
C VAL A 369 9.94 36.39 15.48
N MET A 370 10.45 36.18 16.69
CA MET A 370 11.32 35.05 17.00
C MET A 370 10.47 33.94 17.60
N THR A 371 10.52 32.76 16.99
CA THR A 371 9.88 31.54 17.48
C THR A 371 10.98 30.58 17.93
N THR A 372 10.89 30.08 19.16
CA THR A 372 11.96 29.25 19.75
C THR A 372 12.08 27.90 19.05
N THR A 373 13.30 27.40 18.83
CA THR A 373 13.53 25.99 18.48
C THR A 373 13.15 25.08 19.64
N SER A 374 12.92 23.79 19.39
CA SER A 374 12.45 22.85 20.43
C SER A 374 13.39 22.76 21.65
N GLU A 375 14.71 22.84 21.46
CA GLU A 375 15.68 22.85 22.55
C GLU A 375 15.61 24.17 23.34
N LEU A 376 15.54 25.30 22.65
CA LEU A 376 15.43 26.62 23.29
C LEU A 376 14.11 26.76 24.06
N ALA A 377 13.04 26.20 23.47
CA ALA A 377 11.71 26.15 24.05
C ALA A 377 11.70 25.39 25.37
N GLY A 378 12.39 24.25 25.44
CA GLY A 378 12.41 23.40 26.63
C GLY A 378 12.98 24.08 27.87
N TRP A 379 14.13 24.74 27.75
CA TRP A 379 14.74 25.43 28.90
C TRP A 379 13.93 26.67 29.29
N ALA A 380 13.44 27.45 28.32
CA ALA A 380 12.67 28.66 28.60
C ALA A 380 11.29 28.36 29.21
N ALA A 381 10.63 27.30 28.74
CA ALA A 381 9.40 26.78 29.32
C ALA A 381 9.64 26.29 30.75
N SER A 382 10.74 25.56 31.00
CA SER A 382 11.12 25.08 32.34
C SER A 382 11.38 26.24 33.32
N ALA A 383 12.10 27.28 32.89
CA ALA A 383 12.32 28.47 33.72
C ALA A 383 11.00 29.21 34.03
N SER A 384 10.14 29.38 33.02
CA SER A 384 8.82 30.02 33.18
C SER A 384 7.92 29.22 34.12
N TRP A 385 7.86 27.90 33.97
CA TRP A 385 7.09 27.02 34.85
C TRP A 385 7.62 27.05 36.28
N ARG A 386 8.94 26.99 36.48
CA ARG A 386 9.53 27.09 37.83
C ARG A 386 9.22 28.44 38.49
N ALA A 387 9.38 29.55 37.76
CA ALA A 387 9.00 30.87 38.27
C ALA A 387 7.52 30.94 38.66
N ALA A 388 6.62 30.48 37.77
CA ALA A 388 5.19 30.44 38.03
C ALA A 388 4.82 29.52 39.20
N TYR A 389 5.47 28.35 39.30
CA TYR A 389 5.25 27.39 40.36
C TYR A 389 5.70 27.94 41.72
N GLU A 390 6.93 28.47 41.81
CA GLU A 390 7.48 29.02 43.05
C GLU A 390 6.62 30.18 43.56
N VAL A 391 6.36 31.18 42.71
CA VAL A 391 5.55 32.35 43.08
C VAL A 391 4.11 31.92 43.37
N GLY A 392 3.49 31.12 42.51
CA GLY A 392 2.11 30.66 42.65
C GLY A 392 1.87 29.73 43.84
N SER A 393 2.92 29.10 44.38
CA SER A 393 2.84 28.25 45.58
C SER A 393 2.74 29.04 46.89
N ILE A 394 3.07 30.33 46.85
CA ILE A 394 3.03 31.19 48.04
C ILE A 394 1.59 31.30 48.54
N ARG A 395 1.41 31.04 49.84
CA ARG A 395 0.11 31.11 50.50
C ARG A 395 -0.51 32.50 50.35
N ALA A 396 -1.81 32.52 50.08
CA ALA A 396 -2.58 33.75 50.15
C ALA A 396 -2.48 34.34 51.58
N GLY A 397 -2.13 35.62 51.69
CA GLY A 397 -1.96 36.31 52.99
C GLY A 397 -0.54 36.36 53.55
N THR A 398 0.48 35.86 52.84
CA THR A 398 1.89 36.17 53.18
C THR A 398 2.08 37.69 53.23
N ALA A 399 2.63 38.20 54.33
CA ALA A 399 2.87 39.62 54.50
C ALA A 399 3.88 40.13 53.46
N VAL A 400 3.52 41.19 52.76
CA VAL A 400 4.35 41.91 51.80
C VAL A 400 4.38 43.37 52.23
N ALA A 401 5.47 44.09 51.98
CA ALA A 401 5.54 45.51 52.30
C ALA A 401 4.40 46.27 51.59
N ALA A 402 3.87 47.31 52.24
CA ALA A 402 2.80 48.12 51.64
C ALA A 402 3.28 48.71 50.31
N GLY A 403 2.49 48.52 49.25
CA GLY A 403 2.84 48.98 47.90
C GLY A 403 3.78 48.05 47.12
N SER A 404 3.97 46.80 47.52
CA SER A 404 4.71 45.81 46.73
C SER A 404 3.97 44.47 46.54
N VAL A 405 4.43 43.72 45.54
CA VAL A 405 3.89 42.41 45.13
C VAL A 405 5.01 41.39 45.06
N LEU A 406 4.71 40.12 45.39
CA LEU A 406 5.68 39.04 45.28
C LEU A 406 5.76 38.56 43.84
N GLY A 407 6.97 38.38 43.33
CA GLY A 407 7.20 37.83 42.01
C GLY A 407 8.57 37.17 41.85
N ALA A 408 8.85 36.69 40.66
CA ALA A 408 10.14 36.11 40.32
C ALA A 408 10.48 36.40 38.86
N PHE A 409 11.78 36.60 38.63
CA PHE A 409 12.38 36.68 37.31
C PHE A 409 12.47 35.29 36.69
N ALA A 410 11.99 35.14 35.46
CA ALA A 410 12.01 33.87 34.72
C ALA A 410 13.06 33.86 33.62
N LEU A 411 13.01 34.87 32.74
CA LEU A 411 13.77 34.92 31.49
C LEU A 411 14.30 36.33 31.25
N GLY A 412 15.51 36.44 30.72
CA GLY A 412 16.08 37.70 30.25
C GLY A 412 16.37 37.65 28.76
N PHE A 413 16.16 38.78 28.09
CA PHE A 413 16.44 38.99 26.68
C PHE A 413 17.74 39.76 26.53
N TYR A 414 18.63 39.24 25.69
CA TYR A 414 19.95 39.79 25.41
C TYR A 414 20.06 40.08 23.91
N PRO A 415 19.93 41.34 23.48
CA PRO A 415 20.19 41.72 22.10
C PRO A 415 21.63 41.38 21.69
N THR A 416 21.87 40.99 20.45
CA THR A 416 23.25 40.84 19.93
C THR A 416 23.97 42.19 19.89
N GLU A 417 25.16 42.29 20.49
CA GLU A 417 26.00 43.50 20.47
C GLU A 417 26.31 43.93 19.02
N VAL A 418 26.21 45.24 18.74
CA VAL A 418 26.50 45.81 17.41
C VAL A 418 27.45 46.99 17.53
N GLY A 419 28.73 46.68 17.77
CA GLY A 419 29.83 47.65 17.80
C GLY A 419 30.17 48.17 19.19
N ALA A 420 31.42 48.64 19.36
CA ALA A 420 31.93 49.11 20.64
C ALA A 420 31.24 50.41 21.08
N GLY A 421 30.53 50.38 22.21
CA GLY A 421 29.99 51.57 22.88
C GLY A 421 28.55 51.96 22.54
N SER A 422 27.74 51.07 21.94
CA SER A 422 26.31 51.31 21.74
C SER A 422 25.48 50.10 22.14
N ASP A 423 25.11 50.04 23.42
CA ASP A 423 24.27 48.95 23.97
C ASP A 423 22.78 49.14 23.64
N ARG A 424 22.41 50.29 23.09
CA ARG A 424 21.01 50.67 22.83
C ARG A 424 20.81 51.08 21.38
N VAL A 425 20.39 50.12 20.57
CA VAL A 425 19.81 50.38 19.25
C VAL A 425 18.29 50.35 19.40
N PRO A 426 17.58 51.47 19.16
CA PRO A 426 16.12 51.51 19.21
C PRO A 426 15.49 50.45 18.27
N GLY A 427 14.29 49.96 18.60
CA GLY A 427 13.54 48.99 17.76
C GLY A 427 13.88 47.52 18.02
N ARG A 428 14.66 47.24 19.07
CA ARG A 428 15.04 45.87 19.51
C ARG A 428 14.37 45.43 20.81
N ASP A 429 13.34 46.14 21.25
CA ASP A 429 12.62 45.77 22.46
C ASP A 429 11.54 44.74 22.15
N VAL A 430 11.52 43.68 22.93
CA VAL A 430 10.44 42.71 23.04
C VAL A 430 9.18 43.46 23.44
N ASN A 431 8.23 43.53 22.51
CA ASN A 431 6.93 44.14 22.76
C ASN A 431 5.86 43.11 23.17
N LEU A 432 6.12 41.83 22.88
CA LEU A 432 5.22 40.74 23.18
C LEU A 432 6.02 39.47 23.47
N PHE A 433 5.62 38.74 24.49
CA PHE A 433 6.10 37.40 24.79
C PHE A 433 4.93 36.44 24.97
N ALA A 434 4.98 35.29 24.31
CA ALA A 434 3.93 34.29 24.34
C ALA A 434 4.48 32.90 24.65
N LEU A 435 3.75 32.16 25.48
CA LEU A 435 4.05 30.79 25.88
C LEU A 435 2.76 30.01 26.13
N GLN A 436 2.85 28.69 26.27
CA GLN A 436 1.70 27.87 26.65
C GLN A 436 1.14 28.32 28.01
N ALA A 437 -0.16 28.59 28.08
CA ALA A 437 -0.83 29.08 29.28
C ALA A 437 -0.78 28.08 30.44
N SER A 438 -0.64 26.78 30.15
CA SER A 438 -0.41 25.72 31.14
C SER A 438 0.85 25.94 31.97
N LEU A 439 1.87 26.62 31.43
CA LEU A 439 3.11 26.93 32.13
C LEU A 439 2.87 27.97 33.24
N ALA A 440 2.08 29.01 32.96
CA ALA A 440 1.67 30.01 33.94
C ALA A 440 0.60 29.47 34.94
N ALA A 441 -0.25 28.53 34.49
CA ALA A 441 -1.16 27.81 35.38
C ALA A 441 -0.42 26.93 36.40
N ALA A 442 0.76 26.42 36.04
CA ALA A 442 1.63 25.58 36.88
C ALA A 442 0.87 24.45 37.60
N GLY A 443 -0.09 23.82 36.91
CA GLY A 443 -0.94 22.74 37.44
C GLY A 443 -2.00 23.17 38.47
N ARG A 444 -2.18 24.47 38.70
CA ARG A 444 -3.11 25.03 39.72
C ARG A 444 -4.36 25.67 39.14
N ALA A 445 -4.39 25.93 37.83
CA ALA A 445 -5.56 26.46 37.13
C ALA A 445 -5.98 25.50 36.01
N THR A 446 -7.29 25.35 35.83
CA THR A 446 -7.88 24.55 34.75
C THR A 446 -8.20 25.48 33.59
N ILE A 447 -7.70 25.16 32.40
CA ILE A 447 -7.90 25.94 31.17
C ILE A 447 -8.67 25.08 30.19
N GLN A 448 -9.86 25.53 29.78
CA GLN A 448 -10.73 24.78 28.86
C GLN A 448 -11.28 25.69 27.75
N PRO A 449 -11.46 25.18 26.52
CA PRO A 449 -12.09 25.94 25.45
C PRO A 449 -13.48 26.42 25.85
N GLY A 450 -13.82 27.65 25.45
CA GLY A 450 -15.11 28.29 25.72
C GLY A 450 -15.09 29.26 26.91
N MET A 451 -14.05 29.25 27.74
CA MET A 451 -13.85 30.26 28.79
C MET A 451 -13.64 31.66 28.21
N THR A 452 -14.17 32.69 28.87
CA THR A 452 -13.97 34.11 28.53
C THR A 452 -12.90 34.78 29.38
N SER A 453 -12.56 34.18 30.52
CA SER A 453 -11.42 34.51 31.35
C SER A 453 -10.91 33.24 32.06
N VAL A 454 -9.66 33.26 32.50
CA VAL A 454 -9.03 32.20 33.27
C VAL A 454 -8.34 32.84 34.47
N ASP A 455 -8.63 32.32 35.66
CA ASP A 455 -7.91 32.72 36.87
C ASP A 455 -6.57 31.99 36.94
N LEU A 456 -5.46 32.72 36.71
CA LEU A 456 -4.11 32.19 36.84
C LEU A 456 -3.54 32.46 38.24
N PRO A 457 -2.71 31.55 38.78
CA PRO A 457 -2.05 31.76 40.08
C PRO A 457 -0.95 32.83 40.02
N VAL A 458 -0.45 33.12 38.82
CA VAL A 458 0.51 34.18 38.54
C VAL A 458 0.11 34.91 37.27
N ARG A 459 0.50 36.17 37.16
CA ARG A 459 0.47 36.92 35.89
C ARG A 459 1.87 37.39 35.56
N GLY A 460 2.20 37.36 34.28
CA GLY A 460 3.49 37.71 33.75
C GLY A 460 3.50 39.11 33.14
N PHE A 461 4.67 39.73 33.12
CA PHE A 461 4.90 41.03 32.50
C PHE A 461 6.34 41.17 32.05
N ILE A 462 6.56 42.11 31.13
CA ILE A 462 7.89 42.44 30.60
C ILE A 462 8.37 43.73 31.30
N THR A 463 9.53 43.70 31.93
CA THR A 463 10.24 44.90 32.43
C THR A 463 11.51 45.14 31.64
N THR A 464 12.19 46.26 31.85
CA THR A 464 13.33 46.70 31.03
C THR A 464 14.62 47.04 31.79
N ASP A 465 14.73 47.05 33.11
CA ASP A 465 16.00 47.25 33.85
C ASP A 465 16.84 48.52 33.46
N ASP A 466 17.63 49.04 34.40
CA ASP A 466 18.37 50.29 34.17
C ASP A 466 19.45 50.18 33.06
N ASP A 467 19.97 48.96 32.84
CA ASP A 467 20.91 48.64 31.76
C ASP A 467 20.22 48.44 30.41
N GLY A 468 18.88 48.45 30.37
CA GLY A 468 18.06 48.23 29.17
C GLY A 468 17.80 46.75 28.88
N ARG A 469 18.15 45.85 29.79
CA ARG A 469 17.87 44.43 29.66
C ARG A 469 16.39 44.16 29.91
N GLN A 470 15.72 43.61 28.92
CA GLN A 470 14.33 43.19 29.11
C GLN A 470 14.21 41.83 29.78
N SER A 471 13.20 41.70 30.62
CA SER A 471 12.95 40.47 31.38
C SER A 471 11.48 40.11 31.49
N VAL A 472 11.20 38.81 31.53
CA VAL A 472 9.88 38.25 31.84
C VAL A 472 9.84 37.93 33.32
N ASN A 473 8.87 38.52 34.01
CA ASN A 473 8.65 38.36 35.44
C ASN A 473 7.25 37.83 35.69
N PHE A 474 7.08 36.96 36.68
CA PHE A 474 5.77 36.48 37.14
C PHE A 474 5.48 36.98 38.54
N VAL A 475 4.29 37.54 38.76
CA VAL A 475 3.82 38.03 40.07
C VAL A 475 2.63 37.24 40.57
N ARG A 476 2.52 37.13 41.89
CA ARG A 476 1.43 36.44 42.56
C ARG A 476 0.12 37.18 42.37
N THR A 477 -0.91 36.46 41.94
CA THR A 477 -2.27 37.00 41.83
C THR A 477 -3.05 36.84 43.13
N GLY A 478 -4.12 37.62 43.30
CA GLY A 478 -4.98 37.61 44.48
C GLY A 478 -4.38 38.29 45.72
N VAL A 479 -3.20 38.91 45.57
CA VAL A 479 -2.51 39.70 46.60
C VAL A 479 -1.97 40.99 45.98
N GLY A 480 -1.82 42.04 46.79
CA GLY A 480 -1.19 43.31 46.36
C GLY A 480 -1.86 44.01 45.16
N GLY A 481 -3.17 43.80 44.95
CA GLY A 481 -3.95 44.44 43.90
C GLY A 481 -3.90 43.74 42.53
N VAL A 482 -3.17 42.64 42.38
CA VAL A 482 -3.07 41.91 41.10
C VAL A 482 -4.25 40.94 40.96
N SER A 483 -5.17 41.24 40.05
CA SER A 483 -6.30 40.36 39.74
C SER A 483 -5.83 39.02 39.14
N PRO A 484 -6.37 37.86 39.56
CA PRO A 484 -6.07 36.56 38.96
C PRO A 484 -6.68 36.37 37.57
N SER A 485 -7.77 37.08 37.27
CA SER A 485 -8.54 36.89 36.05
C SER A 485 -7.80 37.44 34.83
N VAL A 486 -7.39 36.55 33.94
CA VAL A 486 -6.79 36.86 32.63
C VAL A 486 -7.86 36.70 31.54
N PRO A 487 -8.10 37.72 30.69
CA PRO A 487 -9.11 37.64 29.64
C PRO A 487 -8.71 36.63 28.54
N VAL A 488 -9.70 35.92 27.99
CA VAL A 488 -9.54 35.06 26.81
C VAL A 488 -10.06 35.80 25.59
N PHE A 489 -9.18 36.19 24.68
CA PHE A 489 -9.56 36.83 23.43
C PHE A 489 -9.88 35.82 22.33
N ARG A 490 -10.84 36.19 21.49
CA ARG A 490 -11.18 35.50 20.24
C ARG A 490 -10.73 36.39 19.08
N PRO A 491 -9.73 35.98 18.29
CA PRO A 491 -9.29 36.77 17.16
C PRO A 491 -10.39 36.95 16.10
N VAL A 492 -10.35 38.06 15.40
CA VAL A 492 -11.25 38.36 14.27
C VAL A 492 -10.46 38.25 12.96
N ARG A 493 -10.97 37.50 12.00
CA ARG A 493 -10.38 37.38 10.66
C ARG A 493 -10.57 38.68 9.88
N ASP A 494 -9.48 39.22 9.35
CA ASP A 494 -9.51 40.23 8.31
C ASP A 494 -9.62 39.52 6.95
N GLU A 495 -10.73 39.74 6.24
CA GLU A 495 -11.00 39.09 4.96
C GLU A 495 -10.05 39.52 3.84
N LEU A 496 -9.54 40.77 3.88
CA LEU A 496 -8.64 41.31 2.86
C LEU A 496 -7.26 40.67 2.94
N THR A 497 -6.75 40.51 4.15
CA THR A 497 -5.40 39.97 4.39
C THR A 497 -5.43 38.46 4.68
N GLY A 498 -6.55 37.92 5.15
CA GLY A 498 -6.60 36.57 5.68
C GLY A 498 -5.87 36.40 7.01
N LEU A 499 -5.42 37.47 7.65
CA LEU A 499 -4.80 37.45 8.98
C LEU A 499 -5.88 37.52 10.06
N ASP A 500 -5.59 36.97 11.23
CA ASP A 500 -6.42 37.14 12.41
C ASP A 500 -5.96 38.41 13.17
N LYS A 501 -6.86 39.12 13.85
CA LYS A 501 -6.57 40.36 14.59
C LYS A 501 -7.11 40.29 16.02
N ILE A 502 -6.31 40.77 16.96
CA ILE A 502 -6.76 41.07 18.33
C ILE A 502 -6.59 42.57 18.56
N THR A 503 -7.62 43.20 19.13
CA THR A 503 -7.57 44.60 19.56
C THR A 503 -7.61 44.65 21.07
N LEU A 504 -6.50 45.07 21.66
CA LEU A 504 -6.42 45.35 23.10
C LEU A 504 -7.08 46.70 23.36
N PRO A 505 -7.91 46.81 24.42
CA PRO A 505 -8.60 48.05 24.74
C PRO A 505 -7.60 49.16 25.09
N ALA A 506 -8.02 50.41 24.85
CA ALA A 506 -7.31 51.57 25.33
C ALA A 506 -7.24 51.56 26.88
N MET A 507 -6.14 52.04 27.43
CA MET A 507 -5.95 52.25 28.86
C MET A 507 -5.64 53.73 29.14
N ALA A 508 -5.57 54.13 30.41
CA ALA A 508 -5.25 55.52 30.75
C ALA A 508 -3.92 55.94 30.12
N GLY A 509 -4.00 56.91 29.20
CA GLY A 509 -2.85 57.41 28.43
C GLY A 509 -2.41 56.53 27.26
N VAL A 510 -2.94 55.31 27.08
CA VAL A 510 -2.53 54.30 26.08
C VAL A 510 -3.65 54.06 25.06
N PRO A 511 -3.44 54.27 23.75
CA PRO A 511 -4.46 53.95 22.74
C PRO A 511 -4.66 52.44 22.59
N ALA A 512 -5.80 52.05 21.99
CA ALA A 512 -6.05 50.66 21.65
C ALA A 512 -4.94 50.10 20.75
N ARG A 513 -4.50 48.87 21.01
CA ARG A 513 -3.36 48.25 20.30
C ARG A 513 -3.83 47.05 19.49
N THR A 514 -3.40 46.97 18.24
CA THR A 514 -3.71 45.83 17.37
C THR A 514 -2.55 44.85 17.31
N ILE A 515 -2.85 43.57 17.50
CA ILE A 515 -1.93 42.45 17.29
C ILE A 515 -2.43 41.64 16.10
N LEU A 516 -1.57 41.48 15.09
CA LEU A 516 -1.80 40.64 13.94
C LEU A 516 -1.36 39.20 14.26
N ILE A 517 -2.20 38.23 13.93
CA ILE A 517 -1.91 36.82 14.11
C ILE A 517 -1.84 36.19 12.72
N ASN A 518 -0.70 35.59 12.39
CA ASN A 518 -0.56 34.77 11.19
C ASN A 518 -1.21 33.40 11.44
N PRO A 519 -2.33 33.06 10.77
CA PRO A 519 -3.05 31.82 11.03
C PRO A 519 -2.43 30.61 10.34
N VAL A 520 -1.43 30.79 9.48
CA VAL A 520 -0.68 29.69 8.88
C VAL A 520 0.35 29.19 9.88
N PRO A 521 0.39 27.89 10.20
CA PRO A 521 1.39 27.34 11.11
C PRO A 521 2.80 27.67 10.65
N THR A 522 3.60 28.25 11.53
CA THR A 522 5.02 28.54 11.27
C THR A 522 5.90 27.68 12.17
N GLY A 523 6.84 26.96 11.57
CA GLY A 523 7.96 26.40 12.32
C GLY A 523 8.97 27.48 12.77
N PRO A 524 10.03 27.09 13.48
CA PRO A 524 11.06 28.03 13.96
C PRO A 524 11.88 28.69 12.83
N ALA A 525 11.76 28.22 11.59
CA ALA A 525 12.39 28.81 10.41
C ALA A 525 11.33 29.25 9.39
N ALA A 526 11.62 30.35 8.67
CA ALA A 526 10.81 30.74 7.52
C ALA A 526 10.77 29.58 6.49
N PRO A 527 9.60 29.21 5.95
CA PRO A 527 9.52 28.15 4.95
C PRO A 527 10.40 28.49 3.74
N PRO A 528 11.23 27.55 3.24
CA PRO A 528 12.06 27.78 2.08
C PRO A 528 11.19 28.12 0.87
N HIS A 529 11.66 29.02 0.00
CA HIS A 529 11.01 29.37 -1.26
C HIS A 529 11.22 28.29 -2.32
N THR A 530 10.94 27.04 -1.97
CA THR A 530 10.83 25.95 -2.94
C THR A 530 9.40 25.96 -3.48
N GLY A 531 9.19 25.77 -4.78
CA GLY A 531 7.86 25.75 -5.39
C GLY A 531 6.92 24.63 -4.92
N ASN A 532 7.23 23.97 -3.80
CA ASN A 532 6.54 22.81 -3.23
C ASN A 532 5.62 23.17 -2.06
N GLY A 533 5.59 24.43 -1.62
CA GLY A 533 4.72 24.91 -0.53
C GLY A 533 3.43 25.54 -1.04
N SER A 534 2.32 25.34 -0.32
CA SER A 534 1.10 26.13 -0.57
C SER A 534 1.35 27.61 -0.26
N PRO A 535 0.81 28.56 -1.06
CA PRO A 535 0.99 29.98 -0.80
C PRO A 535 0.44 30.37 0.58
N GLY A 536 1.24 31.09 1.38
CA GLY A 536 0.84 31.55 2.71
C GLY A 536 1.70 32.73 3.20
N PRO A 537 1.16 33.61 4.05
CA PRO A 537 1.85 34.80 4.54
C PRO A 537 3.08 34.45 5.34
N LYS A 538 4.12 35.27 5.19
CA LYS A 538 5.40 35.12 5.89
C LYS A 538 5.56 36.23 6.90
N SER A 539 5.49 35.87 8.17
CA SER A 539 5.84 36.79 9.25
C SER A 539 7.33 37.11 9.16
N PRO A 540 7.74 38.38 9.30
CA PRO A 540 9.16 38.74 9.41
C PRO A 540 9.80 37.94 10.55
N VAL A 541 10.96 37.34 10.30
CA VAL A 541 11.67 36.50 11.29
C VAL A 541 12.72 37.34 12.00
N HIS A 542 12.71 37.29 13.33
CA HIS A 542 13.75 37.87 14.17
C HIS A 542 14.73 36.80 14.65
N THR A 543 16.04 37.03 14.47
CA THR A 543 17.10 36.08 14.89
C THR A 543 18.17 36.71 15.80
N GLY A 544 18.01 37.98 16.18
CA GLY A 544 19.07 38.77 16.83
C GLY A 544 19.01 38.85 18.36
N THR A 545 18.06 38.20 19.02
CA THR A 545 17.93 38.26 20.49
C THR A 545 18.19 36.90 21.10
N GLY A 546 19.26 36.81 21.90
CA GLY A 546 19.48 35.68 22.79
C GLY A 546 18.48 35.70 23.94
N ILE A 547 17.95 34.53 24.31
CA ILE A 547 17.18 34.38 25.54
C ILE A 547 18.08 33.61 26.53
N ARG A 548 18.12 34.03 27.80
CA ARG A 548 18.74 33.24 28.88
C ARG A 548 17.80 33.15 30.08
N GLN A 549 17.79 32.00 30.75
CA GLN A 549 17.06 31.81 32.00
C GLN A 549 17.81 32.44 33.17
N ALA A 550 17.10 32.62 34.27
CA ALA A 550 17.73 32.87 35.56
C ALA A 550 18.66 31.72 35.97
N ASP A 551 19.83 32.04 36.51
CA ASP A 551 20.73 31.06 37.13
C ASP A 551 20.04 30.35 38.31
N SER A 552 19.18 31.08 39.03
CA SER A 552 18.27 30.54 40.02
C SER A 552 16.95 31.35 40.04
N ILE A 553 15.83 30.66 40.25
CA ILE A 553 14.54 31.31 40.44
C ILE A 553 14.45 31.77 41.89
N VAL A 554 14.41 33.07 42.11
CA VAL A 554 14.33 33.70 43.44
C VAL A 554 13.06 34.53 43.52
N VAL A 555 12.28 34.32 44.57
CA VAL A 555 11.13 35.16 44.88
C VAL A 555 11.64 36.50 45.41
N THR A 556 11.20 37.59 44.78
CA THR A 556 11.52 38.97 45.11
C THR A 556 10.23 39.80 45.21
N THR A 557 10.36 41.07 45.58
CA THR A 557 9.27 42.04 45.62
C THR A 557 9.38 43.04 44.47
N PHE A 558 8.27 43.28 43.77
CA PHE A 558 8.13 44.34 42.79
C PHE A 558 7.24 45.47 43.32
N PRO A 559 7.47 46.73 42.92
CA PRO A 559 6.53 47.82 43.18
C PRO A 559 5.11 47.52 42.65
N ALA A 560 4.06 47.95 43.35
CA ALA A 560 2.68 47.62 42.96
C ALA A 560 2.24 48.34 41.66
N ASP A 561 2.78 49.51 41.38
CA ASP A 561 2.54 50.30 40.16
C ASP A 561 3.06 49.61 38.88
N VAL A 562 4.12 48.80 38.96
CA VAL A 562 4.60 48.05 37.78
C VAL A 562 3.58 47.01 37.30
N VAL A 563 2.66 46.58 38.17
CA VAL A 563 1.64 45.53 37.91
C VAL A 563 0.19 46.03 37.91
N GLN A 564 -0.06 47.34 38.03
CA GLN A 564 -1.43 47.88 38.00
C GLN A 564 -2.06 47.79 36.61
N ASP A 565 -1.25 47.84 35.55
CA ASP A 565 -1.68 47.95 34.16
C ASP A 565 -1.17 46.78 33.30
N LEU A 566 -1.30 45.56 33.79
CA LEU A 566 -0.91 44.36 33.06
C LEU A 566 -1.77 44.18 31.79
N GLN A 567 -1.12 44.27 30.63
CA GLN A 567 -1.71 43.92 29.33
C GLN A 567 -1.28 42.51 28.92
N ASP A 568 -2.00 41.54 29.47
CA ASP A 568 -1.83 40.12 29.21
C ASP A 568 -3.18 39.45 28.94
N PHE A 569 -3.15 38.37 28.17
CA PHE A 569 -4.35 37.67 27.77
C PHE A 569 -4.06 36.23 27.36
N ILE A 570 -5.12 35.45 27.19
CA ILE A 570 -5.06 34.11 26.63
C ILE A 570 -5.75 34.10 25.27
N LEU A 571 -5.21 33.34 24.33
CA LEU A 571 -5.88 32.98 23.08
C LEU A 571 -5.75 31.47 22.84
N TRP A 572 -6.62 30.91 22.02
CA TRP A 572 -6.51 29.51 21.60
C TRP A 572 -5.91 29.40 20.20
N GLN A 573 -5.08 28.39 20.00
CA GLN A 573 -4.59 27.99 18.68
C GLN A 573 -4.71 26.46 18.50
N PRO A 574 -4.68 25.96 17.25
CA PRO A 574 -4.50 24.53 16.99
C PRO A 574 -3.24 24.01 17.68
N ASP A 575 -3.30 22.81 18.26
CA ASP A 575 -2.10 22.15 18.75
C ASP A 575 -1.25 21.57 17.60
N ALA A 576 -0.13 20.93 17.92
CA ALA A 576 0.79 20.36 16.93
C ALA A 576 0.18 19.23 16.09
N THR A 577 -0.95 18.63 16.50
CA THR A 577 -1.67 17.62 15.72
C THR A 577 -2.66 18.25 14.73
N GLU A 578 -2.92 19.55 14.86
CA GLU A 578 -3.94 20.32 14.17
C GLU A 578 -5.39 19.83 14.38
N ILE A 579 -5.60 18.81 15.21
CA ILE A 579 -6.92 18.28 15.57
C ILE A 579 -7.38 18.84 16.91
N GLY A 580 -6.45 18.95 17.87
CA GLY A 580 -6.69 19.53 19.18
C GLY A 580 -6.40 21.02 19.24
N VAL A 581 -6.46 21.56 20.45
CA VAL A 581 -6.28 23.00 20.72
C VAL A 581 -5.41 23.18 21.94
N GLU A 582 -4.62 24.26 21.94
CA GLU A 582 -3.87 24.69 23.11
C GLU A 582 -4.09 26.17 23.40
N ALA A 583 -4.00 26.53 24.68
CA ALA A 583 -4.13 27.91 25.13
C ALA A 583 -2.74 28.55 25.25
N ILE A 584 -2.59 29.74 24.68
CA ILE A 584 -1.37 30.53 24.70
C ILE A 584 -1.60 31.74 25.58
N TYR A 585 -0.73 31.93 26.56
CA TYR A 585 -0.67 33.10 27.41
C TYR A 585 0.29 34.12 26.80
N VAL A 586 -0.21 35.33 26.57
CA VAL A 586 0.48 36.41 25.89
C VAL A 586 0.64 37.57 26.86
N MET A 587 1.87 38.03 27.03
CA MET A 587 2.24 39.22 27.78
C MET A 587 2.67 40.29 26.80
N VAL A 588 2.10 41.48 26.91
CA VAL A 588 2.46 42.63 26.07
C VAL A 588 3.18 43.65 26.92
N SER A 589 4.31 44.16 26.42
CA SER A 589 5.08 45.18 27.14
C SER A 589 4.25 46.45 27.30
N LYS A 590 4.61 47.26 28.30
CA LYS A 590 4.02 48.59 28.45
C LYS A 590 4.36 49.43 27.21
N PRO A 591 3.38 50.13 26.62
CA PRO A 591 3.56 50.89 25.38
C PRO A 591 4.53 52.09 25.51
N TYR A 592 4.77 52.55 26.74
CA TYR A 592 5.59 53.74 27.03
C TYR A 592 6.88 53.44 27.78
N GLY A 593 7.33 52.18 27.75
CA GLY A 593 8.52 51.76 28.48
C GLY A 593 8.36 51.87 30.00
N GLU A 594 9.48 52.00 30.70
CA GLU A 594 9.50 52.13 32.16
C GLU A 594 9.25 53.56 32.62
N THR A 595 8.41 53.70 33.64
CA THR A 595 8.08 54.97 34.29
C THR A 595 8.62 54.98 35.71
N ASN A 596 8.97 56.17 36.23
CA ASN A 596 9.49 56.33 37.60
C ASN A 596 8.79 57.45 38.38
N ALA A 597 7.83 58.12 37.76
CA ALA A 597 7.09 59.21 38.37
C ALA A 597 5.71 59.35 37.73
N ARG A 598 4.77 59.87 38.51
CA ARG A 598 3.45 60.27 38.05
C ARG A 598 3.34 61.79 37.99
N GLY A 599 2.91 62.32 36.85
CA GLY A 599 2.64 63.75 36.67
C GLY A 599 1.60 64.25 37.66
N LYS A 600 1.86 65.42 38.27
CA LYS A 600 0.99 66.02 39.29
C LYS A 600 -0.30 66.56 38.66
N TYR A 601 -0.21 67.16 37.48
CA TYR A 601 -1.35 67.81 36.82
C TYR A 601 -1.99 66.89 35.78
N SER A 602 -1.17 66.22 34.97
CA SER A 602 -1.63 65.30 33.93
C SER A 602 -2.13 63.97 34.50
N GLY A 603 -1.58 63.53 35.65
CA GLY A 603 -1.85 62.22 36.23
C GLY A 603 -1.25 61.05 35.46
N ARG A 604 -0.44 61.33 34.41
CA ARG A 604 0.20 60.33 33.55
C ARG A 604 1.49 59.82 34.17
N GLU A 605 1.76 58.53 34.00
CA GLU A 605 3.04 57.93 34.37
C GLU A 605 4.10 58.25 33.31
N TYR A 606 5.31 58.61 33.73
CA TYR A 606 6.43 58.91 32.84
C TYR A 606 7.79 58.69 33.52
N ASN A 607 8.86 58.77 32.74
CA ASN A 607 10.23 58.68 33.22
C ASN A 607 10.90 60.05 33.24
N THR A 608 11.12 60.59 34.44
CA THR A 608 11.75 61.90 34.65
C THR A 608 13.17 61.97 34.08
N ASN A 609 13.91 60.86 34.11
CA ASN A 609 15.28 60.80 33.60
C ASN A 609 15.32 60.77 32.06
N LYS A 610 14.22 60.38 31.40
CA LYS A 610 14.09 60.31 29.93
C LYS A 610 13.14 61.36 29.36
N ALA A 611 12.82 62.41 30.13
CA ALA A 611 11.87 63.45 29.76
C ALA A 611 12.47 64.60 28.91
N GLY A 612 13.77 64.55 28.58
CA GLY A 612 14.44 65.63 27.85
C GLY A 612 14.69 66.89 28.69
N GLY A 613 14.90 66.72 29.99
CA GLY A 613 15.22 67.79 30.95
C GLY A 613 14.21 67.89 32.11
N PRO A 614 14.51 68.70 33.13
CA PRO A 614 13.64 68.86 34.30
C PRO A 614 12.28 69.48 33.95
N ILE A 615 11.28 69.26 34.80
CA ILE A 615 10.00 69.98 34.73
C ILE A 615 10.22 71.44 35.14
N GLN A 616 9.63 72.35 34.40
CA GLN A 616 9.64 73.80 34.63
C GLN A 616 8.23 74.26 35.03
N ASN A 617 8.10 75.52 35.48
CA ASN A 617 6.81 76.12 35.81
C ASN A 617 6.51 77.23 34.79
N LEU A 618 6.01 76.84 33.62
CA LEU A 618 5.79 77.71 32.47
C LEU A 618 4.33 78.14 32.34
N ASP A 619 4.10 79.23 31.61
CA ASP A 619 2.77 79.75 31.27
C ASP A 619 2.68 80.03 29.76
N TRP A 620 1.56 79.66 29.14
CA TRP A 620 1.29 79.86 27.72
C TRP A 620 0.66 81.22 27.41
N LYS A 621 0.05 81.89 28.39
CA LYS A 621 -0.81 83.08 28.17
C LYS A 621 -0.05 84.24 27.51
N GLY A 622 1.24 84.38 27.79
CA GLY A 622 2.10 85.42 27.22
C GLY A 622 2.71 85.09 25.85
N ALA A 623 2.49 83.89 25.30
CA ALA A 623 3.20 83.44 24.11
C ALA A 623 2.73 84.15 22.84
N SER A 624 3.63 84.81 22.11
CA SER A 624 3.34 85.37 20.78
C SER A 624 3.49 84.29 19.71
N ILE A 625 2.47 84.13 18.88
CA ILE A 625 2.51 83.21 17.73
C ILE A 625 3.21 83.93 16.59
N ASP A 626 4.37 83.42 16.19
CA ASP A 626 5.17 83.95 15.08
C ASP A 626 5.50 82.86 14.05
N ARG A 627 6.06 83.27 12.89
CA ARG A 627 6.34 82.34 11.80
C ARG A 627 7.36 81.27 12.21
N ALA A 628 8.40 81.64 12.94
CA ALA A 628 9.45 80.71 13.35
C ALA A 628 8.92 79.63 14.30
N GLY A 629 8.02 79.97 15.21
CA GLY A 629 7.37 79.00 16.08
C GLY A 629 6.38 78.12 15.33
N VAL A 630 5.57 78.66 14.41
CA VAL A 630 4.67 77.82 13.59
C VAL A 630 5.46 76.83 12.74
N ASP A 631 6.62 77.22 12.21
CA ASP A 631 7.52 76.31 11.49
C ASP A 631 8.07 75.20 12.40
N LYS A 632 8.36 75.49 13.67
CA LYS A 632 8.72 74.48 14.68
C LYS A 632 7.56 73.53 15.00
N VAL A 633 6.34 74.04 15.14
CA VAL A 633 5.14 73.22 15.35
C VAL A 633 4.96 72.24 14.20
N LYS A 634 5.06 72.71 12.95
CA LYS A 634 4.99 71.85 11.76
C LYS A 634 6.11 70.82 11.71
N LEU A 635 7.33 71.21 12.08
CA LEU A 635 8.48 70.32 12.13
C LEU A 635 8.30 69.22 13.19
N HIS A 636 7.71 69.54 14.34
CA HIS A 636 7.47 68.58 15.40
C HIS A 636 6.33 67.62 15.03
N THR A 637 5.16 68.16 14.72
CA THR A 637 3.95 67.40 14.38
C THR A 637 4.10 66.56 13.10
N GLY A 638 4.85 67.06 12.11
CA GLY A 638 5.11 66.37 10.84
C GLY A 638 5.98 65.12 10.95
N ARG A 639 6.56 64.87 12.12
CA ARG A 639 7.24 63.60 12.45
C ARG A 639 6.26 62.45 12.62
N PHE A 640 5.05 62.72 13.08
CA PHE A 640 4.08 61.70 13.46
C PHE A 640 3.21 61.30 12.27
N THR A 641 2.44 60.21 12.43
CA THR A 641 1.40 59.88 11.44
C THR A 641 0.47 61.07 11.31
N GLU A 642 0.07 61.35 10.06
CA GLU A 642 -0.70 62.54 9.76
C GLU A 642 -2.01 62.58 10.56
N SER A 643 -2.24 63.68 11.27
CA SER A 643 -3.42 63.91 12.12
C SER A 643 -4.25 65.05 11.57
N ASP A 644 -5.53 64.82 11.35
CA ASP A 644 -6.46 65.85 10.87
C ASP A 644 -6.72 66.92 11.92
N ALA A 645 -6.66 66.58 13.22
CA ALA A 645 -6.68 67.55 14.30
C ALA A 645 -5.48 68.50 14.24
N ASN A 646 -4.28 67.97 13.99
CA ASN A 646 -3.07 68.77 13.81
C ASN A 646 -3.18 69.68 12.59
N LYS A 647 -3.74 69.21 11.47
CA LYS A 647 -3.99 70.06 10.29
C LYS A 647 -4.91 71.25 10.62
N VAL A 648 -5.99 71.01 11.36
CA VAL A 648 -6.90 72.08 11.79
C VAL A 648 -6.16 73.10 12.65
N MET A 649 -5.43 72.65 13.68
CA MET A 649 -4.69 73.55 14.56
C MET A 649 -3.60 74.32 13.84
N ILE A 650 -2.81 73.68 12.97
CA ILE A 650 -1.79 74.35 12.14
C ILE A 650 -2.44 75.39 11.22
N GLY A 651 -3.58 75.05 10.58
CA GLY A 651 -4.34 75.98 9.75
C GLY A 651 -4.85 77.20 10.53
N ARG A 652 -5.25 77.01 11.80
CA ARG A 652 -5.62 78.12 12.69
C ARG A 652 -4.42 79.00 13.02
N LEU A 653 -3.26 78.41 13.35
CA LEU A 653 -2.03 79.16 13.59
C LEU A 653 -1.62 79.99 12.37
N GLU A 654 -1.76 79.46 11.16
CA GLU A 654 -1.49 80.22 9.92
C GLU A 654 -2.45 81.40 9.71
N LYS A 655 -3.75 81.23 10.01
CA LYS A 655 -4.73 82.33 9.95
C LYS A 655 -4.40 83.42 10.98
N ILE A 656 -3.95 83.04 12.18
CA ILE A 656 -3.47 83.98 13.20
C ILE A 656 -2.27 84.77 12.70
N LEU A 657 -1.30 84.12 12.05
CA LEU A 657 -0.13 84.80 11.46
C LEU A 657 -0.49 85.81 10.37
N LYS A 658 -1.59 85.57 9.64
CA LYS A 658 -2.09 86.50 8.61
C LYS A 658 -2.97 87.62 9.17
N GLY A 659 -3.27 87.59 10.47
CA GLY A 659 -4.20 88.52 11.11
C GLY A 659 -5.67 88.25 10.79
N GLU A 660 -5.99 87.08 10.22
CA GLU A 660 -7.35 86.67 9.85
C GLU A 660 -8.14 86.13 11.05
N LEU A 661 -7.46 85.75 12.13
CA LEU A 661 -8.05 85.19 13.34
C LEU A 661 -7.29 85.69 14.59
N PRO A 662 -7.99 86.13 15.66
CA PRO A 662 -7.33 86.40 16.93
C PRO A 662 -6.91 85.09 17.64
N PRO A 663 -5.74 85.06 18.30
CA PRO A 663 -5.29 83.85 19.00
C PRO A 663 -6.10 83.56 20.27
N THR A 664 -6.57 82.32 20.41
CA THR A 664 -7.25 81.85 21.62
C THR A 664 -6.28 81.18 22.61
N ASP A 665 -6.76 80.89 23.82
CA ASP A 665 -5.99 80.16 24.82
C ASP A 665 -5.59 78.76 24.35
N THR A 666 -6.48 78.06 23.63
CA THR A 666 -6.20 76.74 23.04
C THR A 666 -5.13 76.83 21.97
N ASP A 667 -5.17 77.85 21.10
CA ASP A 667 -4.14 78.06 20.08
C ASP A 667 -2.76 78.30 20.71
N ARG A 668 -2.71 79.09 21.81
CA ARG A 668 -1.46 79.34 22.54
C ARG A 668 -0.95 78.09 23.24
N ARG A 669 -1.80 77.32 23.92
CA ARG A 669 -1.41 76.06 24.57
C ARG A 669 -0.82 75.09 23.56
N PHE A 670 -1.53 74.82 22.47
CA PHE A 670 -1.04 73.97 21.38
C PHE A 670 0.32 74.46 20.87
N TYR A 671 0.41 75.73 20.48
CA TYR A 671 1.64 76.33 19.97
C TYR A 671 2.82 76.17 20.93
N THR A 672 2.65 76.51 22.21
CA THR A 672 3.73 76.41 23.20
C THR A 672 4.09 74.97 23.53
N HIS A 673 3.09 74.10 23.62
CA HIS A 673 3.23 72.69 23.95
C HIS A 673 4.07 71.96 22.89
N GLU A 674 3.70 72.07 21.61
CA GLU A 674 4.41 71.41 20.51
C GLU A 674 5.86 71.90 20.35
N ILE A 675 6.11 73.20 20.60
CA ILE A 675 7.47 73.75 20.58
C ILE A 675 8.31 73.21 21.74
N ARG A 676 7.72 73.13 22.94
CA ARG A 676 8.41 72.66 24.14
C ARG A 676 8.70 71.16 24.08
N GLU A 677 7.79 70.37 23.52
CA GLU A 677 8.05 68.95 23.23
C GLU A 677 9.22 68.79 22.25
N LEU A 678 9.24 69.56 21.16
CA LEU A 678 10.35 69.53 20.20
C LEU A 678 11.71 69.78 20.87
N GLU A 679 11.78 70.74 21.79
CA GLU A 679 13.00 71.00 22.57
C GLU A 679 13.41 69.80 23.42
N ARG A 680 12.44 69.15 24.08
CA ARG A 680 12.71 67.94 24.88
C ARG A 680 13.23 66.80 24.01
N TYR A 681 12.66 66.61 22.82
CA TYR A 681 13.19 65.65 21.84
C TYR A 681 14.64 65.96 21.45
N ARG A 682 14.97 67.24 21.20
CA ARG A 682 16.35 67.66 20.89
C ARG A 682 17.30 67.42 22.06
N ASN A 683 16.85 67.64 23.30
CA ASN A 683 17.64 67.37 24.50
C ASN A 683 17.93 65.88 24.70
N LEU A 684 17.08 65.00 24.15
CA LEU A 684 17.32 63.56 24.09
C LEU A 684 18.23 63.14 22.92
N GLY A 685 18.76 64.09 22.13
CA GLY A 685 19.60 63.83 20.97
C GLY A 685 18.84 63.35 19.73
N ILE A 686 17.51 63.47 19.71
CA ILE A 686 16.69 62.99 18.59
C ILE A 686 16.69 64.04 17.48
N ARG A 687 17.06 63.62 16.27
CA ARG A 687 17.17 64.51 15.12
C ARG A 687 15.79 65.01 14.70
N ASP A 688 15.70 66.28 14.33
CA ASP A 688 14.48 66.87 13.78
C ASP A 688 13.96 66.07 12.56
N GLY A 689 12.65 65.84 12.53
CA GLY A 689 11.98 65.06 11.47
C GLY A 689 12.20 63.53 11.55
N SER A 690 13.02 63.03 12.48
CA SER A 690 13.19 61.58 12.68
C SER A 690 12.19 61.03 13.69
N VAL A 691 11.65 59.84 13.39
CA VAL A 691 10.83 59.05 14.33
C VAL A 691 11.79 58.11 15.07
N PRO A 692 11.90 58.20 16.40
CA PRO A 692 12.71 57.24 17.16
C PRO A 692 11.99 55.89 17.21
N ASP A 693 12.70 54.77 17.19
CA ASP A 693 12.05 53.46 17.16
C ASP A 693 11.28 53.13 18.46
N ASN A 694 11.65 53.73 19.60
CA ASN A 694 10.87 53.72 20.84
C ASN A 694 9.91 54.92 20.94
N GLN A 695 9.27 55.27 19.82
CA GLN A 695 8.41 56.45 19.68
C GLN A 695 7.41 56.63 20.82
N GLY A 696 6.77 55.55 21.27
CA GLY A 696 5.81 55.59 22.37
C GLY A 696 6.44 56.11 23.66
N GLU A 697 7.54 55.52 24.11
CA GLU A 697 8.23 55.91 25.35
C GLU A 697 8.71 57.36 25.28
N VAL A 698 9.41 57.73 24.20
CA VAL A 698 9.92 59.09 24.04
C VAL A 698 8.78 60.08 24.02
N TRP A 699 7.73 59.82 23.24
CA TRP A 699 6.55 60.66 23.19
C TRP A 699 5.94 60.78 24.58
N ASN A 700 5.65 59.68 25.27
CA ASN A 700 5.01 59.74 26.57
C ASN A 700 5.83 60.51 27.61
N ASN A 701 7.15 60.31 27.64
CA ASN A 701 8.02 60.99 28.60
C ASN A 701 8.14 62.48 28.31
N THR A 702 8.35 62.85 27.05
CA THR A 702 8.46 64.26 26.65
C THR A 702 7.12 64.99 26.69
N HIS A 703 6.02 64.32 26.32
CA HIS A 703 4.66 64.84 26.33
C HIS A 703 4.15 65.06 27.73
N THR A 704 4.24 64.03 28.58
CA THR A 704 3.85 64.15 29.99
C THR A 704 4.64 65.27 30.65
N ALA A 705 5.95 65.32 30.44
CA ALA A 705 6.78 66.40 30.99
C ALA A 705 6.41 67.80 30.48
N THR A 706 5.93 67.91 29.24
CA THR A 706 5.46 69.20 28.68
C THR A 706 4.10 69.60 29.23
N LEU A 707 3.18 68.64 29.42
CA LEU A 707 1.93 68.91 30.14
C LEU A 707 2.22 69.41 31.56
N GLU A 708 3.17 68.80 32.26
CA GLU A 708 3.60 69.24 33.59
C GLU A 708 4.27 70.62 33.56
N ASP A 709 5.08 70.93 32.52
CA ASP A 709 5.67 72.27 32.35
C ASP A 709 4.61 73.37 32.37
N TYR A 710 3.48 73.12 31.72
CA TYR A 710 2.35 74.06 31.62
C TYR A 710 1.22 73.75 32.60
N GLN A 711 1.40 72.86 33.58
CA GLN A 711 0.37 72.52 34.57
C GLN A 711 -0.98 72.08 33.96
N LEU A 712 -0.91 71.39 32.81
CA LEU A 712 -2.06 70.92 32.05
C LEU A 712 -2.44 69.49 32.45
N GLY A 713 -3.75 69.20 32.43
CA GLY A 713 -4.28 67.85 32.56
C GLY A 713 -4.07 67.00 31.29
N ASN A 714 -4.47 65.73 31.33
CA ASN A 714 -4.36 64.81 30.18
C ASN A 714 -5.51 64.93 29.15
N SER A 715 -6.35 65.96 29.22
CA SER A 715 -7.49 66.10 28.31
C SER A 715 -7.04 66.73 26.98
N GLU A 716 -7.35 66.07 25.86
CA GLU A 716 -7.04 66.59 24.52
C GLU A 716 -7.73 67.93 24.24
N ALA A 717 -8.89 68.20 24.84
CA ALA A 717 -9.60 69.48 24.73
C ALA A 717 -8.81 70.68 25.31
N LEU A 718 -7.71 70.43 26.04
CA LEU A 718 -6.81 71.48 26.50
C LEU A 718 -5.87 71.97 25.39
N LEU A 719 -5.55 71.11 24.42
CA LEU A 719 -4.62 71.39 23.32
C LEU A 719 -5.34 71.56 21.98
N TYR A 720 -6.50 70.92 21.80
CA TYR A 720 -7.24 70.97 20.54
C TYR A 720 -8.56 71.72 20.68
N THR A 721 -8.91 72.46 19.63
CA THR A 721 -10.24 73.07 19.51
C THR A 721 -11.30 72.00 19.19
N GLN A 722 -12.57 72.28 19.46
CA GLN A 722 -13.65 71.32 19.14
C GLN A 722 -13.65 70.91 17.66
N GLU A 723 -13.42 71.85 16.74
CA GLU A 723 -13.30 71.57 15.30
C GLU A 723 -12.16 70.58 15.01
N ALA A 724 -11.03 70.68 15.72
CA ALA A 724 -9.92 69.75 15.57
C ALA A 724 -10.24 68.37 16.15
N LEU A 725 -10.94 68.30 17.29
CA LEU A 725 -11.40 67.04 17.88
C LEU A 725 -12.41 66.31 16.99
N ASP A 726 -13.38 67.04 16.43
CA ASP A 726 -14.36 66.49 15.50
C ASP A 726 -13.67 65.94 14.23
N ALA A 727 -12.61 66.62 13.76
CA ALA A 727 -11.80 66.14 12.65
C ALA A 727 -11.03 64.84 12.99
N ALA A 728 -10.55 64.70 14.22
CA ALA A 728 -9.92 63.46 14.70
C ALA A 728 -10.92 62.30 14.70
N GLU A 729 -12.13 62.51 15.24
CA GLU A 729 -13.19 61.48 15.27
C GLU A 729 -13.56 61.02 13.85
N GLN A 730 -13.69 61.95 12.90
CA GLN A 730 -13.94 61.61 11.49
C GLN A 730 -12.76 60.88 10.83
N GLN A 731 -11.52 61.16 11.25
CA GLN A 731 -10.35 60.41 10.81
C GLN A 731 -10.39 58.97 11.33
N GLU A 732 -10.68 58.75 12.61
CA GLU A 732 -10.84 57.42 13.20
C GLU A 732 -11.94 56.62 12.52
N LEU A 733 -13.12 57.23 12.30
CA LEU A 733 -14.24 56.60 11.60
C LEU A 733 -13.91 56.20 10.16
N ARG A 734 -13.00 56.91 9.48
CA ARG A 734 -12.50 56.53 8.14
C ARG A 734 -11.48 55.40 8.19
N MET A 735 -10.72 55.26 9.28
CA MET A 735 -9.79 54.14 9.45
C MET A 735 -10.49 52.83 9.87
N LEU A 736 -11.70 52.93 10.41
CA LEU A 736 -12.54 51.79 10.80
C LEU A 736 -13.39 51.22 9.65
N LYS A 737 -13.50 51.92 8.53
CA LYS A 737 -14.20 51.49 7.30
C LYS A 737 -13.20 50.97 6.29
#